data_AF-A0A552D6G6-F1
#
_entry.id   AF-A0A552D6G6-F1
#
_cell.length_a   1.000
_cell.length_b   1.000
_cell.length_c   1.000
_cell.angle_alpha   90.00
_cell.angle_beta   90.00
_cell.angle_gamma   90.00
#
_symmetry.space_group_name_H-M   'P 1'
#
loop_
_entity.id
_entity.type
_entity.pdbx_description
1 polymer ?
#
loop_
_entity_poly.entity_id
_entity_poly.type
_entity_poly.pdbx_seq_one_letter_code
_entity_poly.pdbx_strand_id
1 'polypeptide(L)'
;MFWQQQIEGLNQKIEQSSQRITDYLGFCASLFNHGKLNGEQLPNYFGKFLQDSYLSTQSYLEQQPLEIIGSWQDYRWENWNINDNLLSSLEHTELIRIGQLVEQRSSNNTFCVPEFAPFIGGNKTIIIRCSNNTRNMGLELLQSLVIRTAILLPYQIRYTFCDPVNNGGAFLMRRSLPEALIRENSGEVYRDLLEVTQDIRRVKETYLDPQSPALHLLPPDIRVNERFEGIFVADFPKRYDRRDIEELQKIGNSGPEAGRYVFIHYNQDIDLPRDINMSGFENAFYIDLSKQSKTATSCQLQFKADSIPDADLQKQLLDKVKQAKPPERKLDWDDIVGIDPQNWWNYSSEEWITTPIGGRGSSDQLNIWFGKDSEGHQCAHGMLGAMTGSGKSTLYHGLILGLATRYSPSELRFYLIDGKYGVELAPYRNLPHTEVVSLHSSPELSRSVLTELIAEKERRNALFKRLGVSELAGYRRLGQPEGKMPRILLIIDEYQELFFNDKEDTASSQLLILAQQGRSAGIHMLLASQRFGAEGMRNQTGILGNIHLRMGMQMSKTEIQALTEFGKRGKQLLMTCDLPGKIVINDRSGDDNSNYFGKVAFIEKSRRDLIINALSQKAHQLSPEDYTEAVVFDGDSQPNLADNPQLRHILDYGKWLSPTEWENIARMPFYKGGLGISDWFSAEYTVLTWLGQEFSVRQQARLILRRRPSENVLVIGGDYNTARYGILSAILTSLAINGNLQQTRFVVVDRSVSGTQWHLALEEVCQIILKPLGFTTAFNRENRIITAILNNLIVQLDERNQLSEADLMTQPSIFVIMTELDRVDDLRRSNEQSYSPESHLTTQIKRLLKEGPSKGIHLILSFSGIKAFSNVLDIRRNLAYFRHRVALQMSEDDSFTFVSDRQASRLQADGDVPIKALYRDTDSDRTTLFKPYSTESTPEFKQQIEKIANSLIKRA
;
A
#
# COMPACT_ATOMS: atom_id res chain seq x y z
N MET A 1 119.98 -65.71 -0.52
CA MET A 1 118.80 -66.25 0.20
C MET A 1 117.95 -65.16 0.85
N PHE A 2 118.45 -64.35 1.80
CA PHE A 2 117.63 -63.34 2.50
C PHE A 2 116.89 -62.35 1.58
N TRP A 3 117.58 -61.78 0.58
CA TRP A 3 116.99 -60.83 -0.37
C TRP A 3 116.00 -61.46 -1.36
N GLN A 4 116.17 -62.74 -1.72
CA GLN A 4 115.22 -63.45 -2.59
C GLN A 4 113.89 -63.69 -1.87
N GLN A 5 113.92 -64.10 -0.59
CA GLN A 5 112.70 -64.25 0.21
C GLN A 5 111.97 -62.91 0.43
N GLN A 6 112.72 -61.80 0.58
CA GLN A 6 112.12 -60.46 0.69
C GLN A 6 111.46 -60.01 -0.61
N ILE A 7 112.09 -60.26 -1.76
CA ILE A 7 111.49 -59.96 -3.08
C ILE A 7 110.25 -60.80 -3.33
N GLU A 8 110.29 -62.09 -3.00
CA GLU A 8 109.15 -63.00 -3.16
C GLU A 8 107.99 -62.60 -2.24
N GLY A 9 108.27 -62.22 -0.99
CA GLY A 9 107.28 -61.67 -0.06
C GLY A 9 106.72 -60.31 -0.48
N LEU A 10 107.52 -59.45 -1.13
CA LEU A 10 107.04 -58.19 -1.70
C LEU A 10 106.19 -58.42 -2.95
N ASN A 11 106.56 -59.33 -3.83
CA ASN A 11 105.77 -59.68 -5.01
C ASN A 11 104.42 -60.28 -4.61
N GLN A 12 104.38 -61.15 -3.59
CA GLN A 12 103.11 -61.65 -3.03
C GLN A 12 102.23 -60.52 -2.48
N LYS A 13 102.82 -59.54 -1.79
CA LYS A 13 102.07 -58.36 -1.29
C LYS A 13 101.58 -57.47 -2.42
N ILE A 14 102.36 -57.29 -3.48
CA ILE A 14 101.96 -56.52 -4.67
C ILE A 14 100.81 -57.23 -5.39
N GLU A 15 100.88 -58.56 -5.54
CA GLU A 15 99.84 -59.36 -6.17
C GLU A 15 98.55 -59.35 -5.35
N GLN A 16 98.63 -59.52 -4.03
CA GLN A 16 97.50 -59.38 -3.11
C GLN A 16 96.89 -57.97 -3.13
N SER A 17 97.72 -56.93 -3.23
CA SER A 17 97.25 -55.54 -3.29
C SER A 17 96.59 -55.23 -4.63
N SER A 18 97.16 -55.72 -5.74
CA SER A 18 96.57 -55.60 -7.08
C SER A 18 95.22 -56.31 -7.14
N GLN A 19 95.10 -57.52 -6.59
CA GLN A 19 93.83 -58.25 -6.54
C GLN A 19 92.78 -57.49 -5.71
N ARG A 20 93.16 -56.94 -4.54
CA ARG A 20 92.26 -56.07 -3.75
C ARG A 20 91.82 -54.83 -4.51
N ILE A 21 92.71 -54.18 -5.26
CA ILE A 21 92.35 -53.02 -6.09
C ILE A 21 91.32 -53.42 -7.15
N THR A 22 91.52 -54.56 -7.83
CA THR A 22 90.56 -55.08 -8.81
C THR A 22 89.21 -55.40 -8.19
N ASP A 23 89.19 -56.03 -7.00
CA ASP A 23 87.96 -56.34 -6.28
C ASP A 23 87.22 -55.06 -5.85
N TYR A 24 87.95 -54.04 -5.36
CA TYR A 24 87.36 -52.75 -5.01
C TYR A 24 86.84 -51.99 -6.23
N LEU A 25 87.53 -52.02 -7.37
CA LEU A 25 87.05 -51.43 -8.62
C LEU A 25 85.76 -52.13 -9.10
N GLY A 26 85.70 -53.46 -8.99
CA GLY A 26 84.49 -54.23 -9.26
C GLY A 26 83.32 -53.85 -8.34
N PHE A 27 83.58 -53.68 -7.05
CA PHE A 27 82.58 -53.23 -6.08
C PHE A 27 82.09 -51.80 -6.34
N CYS A 28 83.00 -50.87 -6.64
CA CYS A 28 82.65 -49.49 -7.01
C CYS A 28 81.82 -49.44 -8.31
N ALA A 29 82.16 -50.24 -9.32
CA ALA A 29 81.38 -50.34 -10.55
C ALA A 29 79.98 -50.92 -10.30
N SER A 30 79.85 -51.90 -9.41
CA SER A 30 78.56 -52.46 -8.99
C SER A 30 77.70 -51.43 -8.26
N LEU A 31 78.27 -50.67 -7.31
CA LEU A 31 77.59 -49.58 -6.63
C LEU A 31 77.15 -48.47 -7.60
N PHE A 32 77.98 -48.12 -8.58
CA PHE A 32 77.65 -47.11 -9.58
C PHE A 32 76.51 -47.59 -10.49
N ASN A 33 76.54 -48.85 -10.93
CA ASN A 33 75.45 -49.45 -11.71
C ASN A 33 74.16 -49.57 -10.89
N HIS A 34 74.25 -49.94 -9.61
CA HIS A 34 73.10 -49.97 -8.71
C HIS A 34 72.50 -48.57 -8.50
N GLY A 35 73.35 -47.55 -8.30
CA GLY A 35 72.95 -46.15 -8.22
C GLY A 35 72.31 -45.66 -9.53
N LYS A 36 72.84 -46.04 -10.69
CA LYS A 36 72.27 -45.71 -12.00
C LYS A 36 70.90 -46.38 -12.22
N LEU A 37 70.77 -47.67 -11.92
CA LEU A 37 69.51 -48.40 -12.02
C LEU A 37 68.43 -47.84 -11.10
N ASN A 38 68.76 -47.52 -9.84
CA ASN A 38 67.82 -46.88 -8.93
C ASN A 38 67.51 -45.43 -9.35
N GLY A 39 68.50 -44.72 -9.89
CA GLY A 39 68.34 -43.39 -10.49
C GLY A 39 67.33 -43.37 -11.65
N GLU A 40 67.37 -44.40 -12.50
CA GLU A 40 66.43 -44.60 -13.61
C GLU A 40 65.01 -44.99 -13.12
N GLN A 41 64.87 -45.55 -11.91
CA GLN A 41 63.58 -45.93 -11.33
C GLN A 41 62.90 -44.81 -10.51
N LEU A 42 63.66 -43.81 -10.02
CA LEU A 42 63.13 -42.68 -9.25
C LEU A 42 61.99 -41.92 -9.97
N PRO A 43 62.08 -41.58 -11.28
CA PRO A 43 61.00 -40.90 -11.99
C PRO A 43 59.70 -41.71 -12.02
N ASN A 44 59.78 -43.04 -12.16
CA ASN A 44 58.61 -43.91 -12.18
C ASN A 44 57.97 -44.05 -10.80
N TYR A 45 58.79 -44.12 -9.73
CA TYR A 45 58.31 -44.19 -8.36
C TYR A 45 57.55 -42.90 -7.97
N PHE A 46 58.17 -41.73 -8.14
CA PHE A 46 57.53 -40.45 -7.80
C PHE A 46 56.44 -40.04 -8.80
N GLY A 47 56.55 -40.46 -10.07
CA GLY A 47 55.54 -40.17 -11.09
C GLY A 47 54.16 -40.71 -10.72
N LYS A 48 54.07 -41.91 -10.13
CA LYS A 48 52.81 -42.46 -9.65
C LYS A 48 52.20 -41.63 -8.51
N PHE A 49 52.98 -41.28 -7.49
CA PHE A 49 52.50 -40.46 -6.36
C PHE A 49 52.05 -39.06 -6.80
N LEU A 50 52.76 -38.44 -7.76
CA LEU A 50 52.38 -37.14 -8.32
C LEU A 50 51.09 -37.23 -9.15
N GLN A 51 50.87 -38.34 -9.86
CA GLN A 51 49.64 -38.59 -10.60
C GLN A 51 48.45 -38.83 -9.67
N ASP A 52 48.65 -39.62 -8.60
CA ASP A 52 47.61 -39.87 -7.59
C ASP A 52 47.26 -38.57 -6.84
N SER A 53 48.26 -37.75 -6.50
CA SER A 53 48.06 -36.44 -5.89
C SER A 53 47.34 -35.46 -6.82
N TYR A 54 47.65 -35.50 -8.13
CA TYR A 54 46.97 -34.73 -9.16
C TYR A 54 45.49 -35.08 -9.24
N LEU A 55 45.16 -36.38 -9.35
CA LEU A 55 43.77 -36.86 -9.43
C LEU A 55 43.00 -36.52 -8.15
N SER A 56 43.62 -36.69 -6.98
CA SER A 56 43.02 -36.32 -5.70
C SER A 56 42.76 -34.81 -5.59
N THR A 57 43.70 -33.98 -6.06
CA THR A 57 43.54 -32.51 -6.07
C THR A 57 42.43 -32.09 -7.03
N GLN A 58 42.36 -32.67 -8.23
CA GLN A 58 41.29 -32.38 -9.17
C GLN A 58 39.92 -32.78 -8.62
N SER A 59 39.80 -33.98 -8.05
CA SER A 59 38.56 -34.44 -7.44
C SER A 59 38.14 -33.55 -6.26
N TYR A 60 39.08 -33.09 -5.45
CA TYR A 60 38.80 -32.13 -4.37
C TYR A 60 38.29 -30.79 -4.92
N LEU A 61 38.96 -30.24 -5.94
CA LEU A 61 38.54 -28.99 -6.58
C LEU A 61 37.16 -29.12 -7.23
N GLU A 62 36.84 -30.23 -7.89
CA GLU A 62 35.51 -30.47 -8.47
C GLU A 62 34.37 -30.43 -7.45
N GLN A 63 34.66 -30.72 -6.17
CA GLN A 63 33.69 -30.66 -5.07
C GLN A 63 33.54 -29.26 -4.44
N GLN A 64 34.44 -28.32 -4.74
CA GLN A 64 34.38 -26.96 -4.20
C GLN A 64 33.38 -26.09 -4.98
N PRO A 65 32.76 -25.08 -4.34
CA PRO A 65 31.79 -24.19 -5.01
C PRO A 65 32.42 -23.45 -6.20
N LEU A 66 31.68 -23.43 -7.31
CA LEU A 66 32.16 -22.94 -8.59
C LEU A 66 32.50 -21.44 -8.54
N GLU A 67 31.69 -20.65 -7.84
CA GLU A 67 31.88 -19.21 -7.64
C GLU A 67 33.22 -18.84 -6.99
N ILE A 68 33.79 -19.73 -6.19
CA ILE A 68 35.06 -19.50 -5.48
C ILE A 68 36.22 -19.94 -6.37
N ILE A 69 36.21 -21.20 -6.81
CA ILE A 69 37.40 -21.84 -7.39
C ILE A 69 37.39 -21.93 -8.92
N GLY A 70 36.23 -21.78 -9.56
CA GLY A 70 36.03 -22.05 -10.99
C GLY A 70 36.78 -21.08 -11.88
N SER A 71 37.47 -21.61 -12.89
CA SER A 71 37.97 -20.80 -14.01
C SER A 71 36.82 -20.44 -14.95
N TRP A 72 36.90 -19.35 -15.71
CA TRP A 72 35.85 -19.01 -16.69
C TRP A 72 35.67 -20.02 -17.82
N GLN A 73 36.62 -20.96 -17.98
CA GLN A 73 36.57 -22.03 -18.98
C GLN A 73 35.90 -23.31 -18.43
N ASP A 74 35.43 -23.28 -17.19
CA ASP A 74 34.77 -24.41 -16.54
C ASP A 74 33.35 -24.61 -17.09
N TYR A 75 33.07 -25.78 -17.66
CA TYR A 75 31.77 -26.09 -18.25
C TYR A 75 30.60 -26.02 -17.26
N ARG A 76 30.88 -26.12 -15.94
CA ARG A 76 29.84 -26.06 -14.90
C ARG A 76 29.14 -24.70 -14.85
N TRP A 77 29.73 -23.64 -15.40
CA TRP A 77 29.10 -22.31 -15.48
C TRP A 77 27.80 -22.28 -16.29
N GLU A 78 27.65 -23.19 -17.27
CA GLU A 78 26.43 -23.31 -18.07
C GLU A 78 25.19 -23.57 -17.19
N ASN A 79 25.38 -24.39 -16.15
CA ASN A 79 24.31 -24.80 -15.23
C ASN A 79 24.34 -24.05 -13.89
N TRP A 80 25.22 -23.08 -13.72
CA TRP A 80 25.36 -22.32 -12.47
C TRP A 80 24.09 -21.51 -12.17
N ASN A 81 23.65 -21.50 -10.91
CA ASN A 81 22.52 -20.69 -10.45
C ASN A 81 22.81 -20.10 -9.07
N ILE A 82 22.11 -19.03 -8.72
CA ILE A 82 22.27 -18.35 -7.43
C ILE A 82 21.67 -19.23 -6.33
N ASN A 83 22.49 -19.55 -5.35
CA ASN A 83 22.12 -20.33 -4.17
C ASN A 83 21.63 -19.38 -3.05
N ASP A 84 20.57 -19.75 -2.32
CA ASP A 84 20.03 -18.99 -1.19
C ASP A 84 21.07 -18.80 -0.06
N ASN A 85 22.03 -19.70 0.08
CA ASN A 85 23.16 -19.54 1.02
C ASN A 85 24.08 -18.37 0.65
N LEU A 86 24.26 -18.06 -0.64
CA LEU A 86 25.02 -16.89 -1.11
C LEU A 86 24.30 -15.57 -0.83
N LEU A 87 22.98 -15.60 -0.62
CA LEU A 87 22.18 -14.43 -0.26
C LEU A 87 22.17 -14.15 1.25
N SER A 88 22.49 -15.14 2.07
CA SER A 88 22.33 -15.08 3.53
C SER A 88 23.64 -15.17 4.33
N SER A 89 24.66 -15.85 3.80
CA SER A 89 25.95 -16.06 4.46
C SER A 89 27.12 -15.39 3.74
N LEU A 90 28.19 -15.13 4.48
CA LEU A 90 29.50 -14.70 3.96
C LEU A 90 30.54 -15.83 4.00
N GLU A 91 30.10 -17.05 4.31
CA GLU A 91 30.94 -18.24 4.21
C GLU A 91 31.61 -18.26 2.84
N HIS A 92 32.94 -18.36 2.86
CA HIS A 92 33.82 -18.38 1.68
C HIS A 92 34.06 -17.06 0.92
N THR A 93 33.74 -15.90 1.50
CA THR A 93 34.04 -14.59 0.89
C THR A 93 35.38 -13.98 1.33
N GLU A 94 36.11 -14.67 2.20
CA GLU A 94 37.42 -14.25 2.71
C GLU A 94 38.49 -14.14 1.62
N LEU A 95 38.33 -14.93 0.56
CA LEU A 95 39.23 -15.01 -0.57
C LEU A 95 38.45 -14.80 -1.87
N ILE A 96 39.06 -14.09 -2.81
CA ILE A 96 38.55 -13.93 -4.18
C ILE A 96 39.57 -14.47 -5.17
N ARG A 97 39.12 -15.28 -6.13
CA ARG A 97 39.99 -15.84 -7.15
C ARG A 97 40.51 -14.75 -8.09
N ILE A 98 41.81 -14.77 -8.37
CA ILE A 98 42.50 -13.81 -9.25
C ILE A 98 43.15 -14.46 -10.47
N GLY A 99 43.15 -15.79 -10.54
CA GLY A 99 43.84 -16.53 -11.58
C GLY A 99 44.12 -17.96 -11.18
N GLN A 100 45.18 -18.50 -11.76
CA GLN A 100 45.68 -19.83 -11.48
C GLN A 100 47.19 -19.92 -11.63
N LEU A 101 47.81 -20.76 -10.82
CA LEU A 101 49.17 -21.23 -11.00
C LEU A 101 49.17 -22.41 -11.95
N VAL A 102 49.94 -22.31 -13.04
CA VAL A 102 50.02 -23.31 -14.11
C VAL A 102 51.41 -23.94 -14.12
N GLU A 103 51.46 -25.27 -14.03
CA GLU A 103 52.66 -26.08 -14.26
C GLU A 103 52.47 -26.86 -15.57
N GLN A 104 53.39 -26.67 -16.52
CA GLN A 104 53.42 -27.41 -17.78
C GLN A 104 54.11 -28.76 -17.55
N ARG A 105 53.37 -29.87 -17.64
CA ARG A 105 53.91 -31.22 -17.41
C ARG A 105 54.22 -31.97 -18.71
N SER A 106 53.40 -31.78 -19.74
CA SER A 106 53.65 -32.29 -21.11
C SER A 106 52.89 -31.43 -22.14
N SER A 107 53.05 -31.68 -23.44
CA SER A 107 52.39 -30.89 -24.49
C SER A 107 50.87 -30.80 -24.37
N ASN A 108 50.24 -31.78 -23.70
CA ASN A 108 48.78 -31.88 -23.56
C ASN A 108 48.33 -31.95 -22.09
N ASN A 109 49.23 -31.80 -21.11
CA ASN A 109 48.88 -31.93 -19.70
C ASN A 109 49.42 -30.77 -18.87
N THR A 110 48.50 -29.99 -18.32
CA THR A 110 48.77 -28.83 -17.46
C THR A 110 48.17 -29.06 -16.10
N PHE A 111 48.96 -28.87 -15.05
CA PHE A 111 48.43 -28.83 -13.69
C PHE A 111 48.11 -27.38 -13.32
N CYS A 112 46.86 -27.13 -12.95
CA CYS A 112 46.36 -25.80 -12.61
C CYS A 112 45.84 -25.79 -11.17
N VAL A 113 46.28 -24.81 -10.38
CA VAL A 113 45.80 -24.56 -9.02
C VAL A 113 45.22 -23.15 -8.98
N PRO A 114 44.01 -22.93 -8.45
CA PRO A 114 43.45 -21.59 -8.31
C PRO A 114 44.32 -20.72 -7.40
N GLU A 115 44.49 -19.45 -7.79
CA GLU A 115 45.22 -18.44 -7.02
C GLU A 115 44.22 -17.39 -6.50
N PHE A 116 44.42 -16.92 -5.26
CA PHE A 116 43.48 -16.06 -4.55
C PHE A 116 44.12 -14.79 -4.01
N ALA A 117 43.30 -13.75 -3.86
CA ALA A 117 43.61 -12.57 -3.08
C ALA A 117 42.68 -12.48 -1.85
N PRO A 118 43.12 -11.85 -0.74
CA PRO A 118 42.25 -11.53 0.39
C PRO A 118 41.11 -10.60 -0.04
N PHE A 119 39.90 -10.85 0.46
CA PHE A 119 38.73 -10.04 0.16
C PHE A 119 37.97 -9.61 1.42
N ILE A 120 36.81 -10.19 1.74
CA ILE A 120 36.03 -9.77 2.91
C ILE A 120 36.74 -10.20 4.20
N GLY A 121 36.86 -9.28 5.16
CA GLY A 121 37.54 -9.55 6.44
C GLY A 121 39.07 -9.56 6.38
N GLY A 122 39.67 -9.67 5.18
CA GLY A 122 41.12 -9.55 4.99
C GLY A 122 41.67 -8.14 5.22
N ASN A 123 40.80 -7.13 5.24
CA ASN A 123 41.14 -5.71 5.40
C ASN A 123 42.24 -5.23 4.44
N LYS A 124 42.18 -5.65 3.16
CA LYS A 124 43.15 -5.29 2.13
C LYS A 124 42.56 -4.45 1.00
N THR A 125 43.39 -3.55 0.47
CA THR A 125 43.19 -2.93 -0.85
C THR A 125 43.89 -3.76 -1.90
N ILE A 126 43.22 -4.15 -2.98
CA ILE A 126 43.82 -4.99 -4.02
C ILE A 126 44.40 -4.11 -5.12
N ILE A 127 45.69 -4.25 -5.41
CA ILE A 127 46.38 -3.45 -6.41
C ILE A 127 47.04 -4.36 -7.45
N ILE A 128 46.53 -4.30 -8.68
CA ILE A 128 47.03 -5.01 -9.85
C ILE A 128 48.13 -4.15 -10.47
N ARG A 129 49.39 -4.53 -10.29
CA ARG A 129 50.54 -3.86 -10.89
C ARG A 129 50.79 -4.39 -12.29
N CYS A 130 50.78 -3.50 -13.27
CA CYS A 130 51.09 -3.80 -14.66
C CYS A 130 52.14 -2.82 -15.20
N SER A 131 52.78 -3.23 -16.29
CA SER A 131 53.54 -2.37 -17.20
C SER A 131 52.72 -2.13 -18.47
N ASN A 132 53.17 -1.24 -19.34
CA ASN A 132 52.53 -0.98 -20.64
C ASN A 132 52.30 -2.25 -21.47
N ASN A 133 53.19 -3.24 -21.37
CA ASN A 133 53.07 -4.54 -22.06
C ASN A 133 51.99 -5.45 -21.47
N THR A 134 51.70 -5.31 -20.17
CA THR A 134 50.75 -6.17 -19.43
C THR A 134 49.47 -5.43 -19.05
N ARG A 135 49.29 -4.19 -19.55
CA ARG A 135 48.14 -3.33 -19.26
C ARG A 135 46.80 -4.00 -19.57
N ASN A 136 46.66 -4.61 -20.75
CA ASN A 136 45.39 -5.23 -21.13
C ASN A 136 45.05 -6.43 -20.23
N MET A 137 46.05 -7.24 -19.87
CA MET A 137 45.86 -8.34 -18.92
C MET A 137 45.42 -7.83 -17.54
N GLY A 138 46.02 -6.74 -17.06
CA GLY A 138 45.63 -6.11 -15.79
C GLY A 138 44.21 -5.56 -15.81
N LEU A 139 43.81 -4.96 -16.93
CA LEU A 139 42.45 -4.46 -17.11
C LEU A 139 41.43 -5.61 -17.20
N GLU A 140 41.72 -6.68 -17.93
CA GLU A 140 40.88 -7.88 -18.00
C GLU A 140 40.71 -8.54 -16.63
N LEU A 141 41.77 -8.58 -15.81
CA LEU A 141 41.69 -9.07 -14.44
C LEU A 141 40.80 -8.18 -13.56
N LEU A 142 40.95 -6.84 -13.66
CA LEU A 142 40.09 -5.90 -12.94
C LEU A 142 38.61 -6.11 -13.30
N GLN A 143 38.33 -6.27 -14.60
CA GLN A 143 37.00 -6.53 -15.13
C GLN A 143 36.45 -7.89 -14.68
N SER A 144 37.30 -8.92 -14.64
CA SER A 144 36.96 -10.23 -14.11
C SER A 144 36.55 -10.15 -12.64
N LEU A 145 37.28 -9.37 -11.83
CA LEU A 145 36.96 -9.17 -10.42
C LEU A 145 35.59 -8.51 -10.21
N VAL A 146 35.17 -7.58 -11.07
CA VAL A 146 33.81 -7.00 -11.03
C VAL A 146 32.75 -8.11 -11.15
N ILE A 147 32.95 -9.05 -12.07
CA ILE A 147 32.00 -10.16 -12.28
C ILE A 147 32.08 -11.15 -11.11
N ARG A 148 33.30 -11.48 -10.62
CA ARG A 148 33.48 -12.35 -9.45
C ARG A 148 32.81 -11.80 -8.20
N THR A 149 32.93 -10.50 -7.93
CA THR A 149 32.25 -9.89 -6.79
C THR A 149 30.73 -9.90 -6.97
N ALA A 150 30.22 -9.79 -8.20
CA ALA A 150 28.78 -9.80 -8.46
C ALA A 150 28.15 -11.17 -8.20
N ILE A 151 28.87 -12.25 -8.54
CA ILE A 151 28.40 -13.62 -8.31
C ILE A 151 28.64 -14.10 -6.87
N LEU A 152 29.70 -13.63 -6.21
CA LEU A 152 29.99 -13.96 -4.80
C LEU A 152 29.06 -13.22 -3.83
N LEU A 153 28.63 -12.01 -4.19
CA LEU A 153 27.80 -11.14 -3.35
C LEU A 153 26.57 -10.64 -4.11
N PRO A 154 25.70 -11.53 -4.61
CA PRO A 154 24.52 -11.13 -5.37
C PRO A 154 23.63 -10.22 -4.50
N TYR A 155 23.30 -9.03 -5.01
CA TYR A 155 22.57 -7.94 -4.32
C TYR A 155 23.18 -7.38 -3.02
N GLN A 156 24.26 -7.98 -2.51
CA GLN A 156 24.92 -7.56 -1.27
C GLN A 156 26.06 -6.56 -1.52
N ILE A 157 26.52 -6.39 -2.77
CA ILE A 157 27.58 -5.43 -3.12
C ILE A 157 27.09 -4.36 -4.10
N ARG A 158 27.47 -3.11 -3.84
CA ARG A 158 27.32 -1.92 -4.70
C ARG A 158 28.64 -1.60 -5.40
N TYR A 159 28.60 -0.91 -6.53
CA TYR A 159 29.75 -0.60 -7.36
C TYR A 159 29.95 0.91 -7.54
N THR A 160 31.18 1.35 -7.34
CA THR A 160 31.68 2.67 -7.74
C THR A 160 32.80 2.47 -8.75
N PHE A 161 32.60 2.96 -9.97
CA PHE A 161 33.52 2.79 -11.09
C PHE A 161 34.27 4.09 -11.39
N CYS A 162 35.60 4.08 -11.28
CA CYS A 162 36.45 5.21 -11.60
C CYS A 162 37.24 4.93 -12.89
N ASP A 163 36.97 5.70 -13.94
CA ASP A 163 37.68 5.62 -15.23
C ASP A 163 37.69 7.00 -15.93
N PRO A 164 38.56 7.93 -15.50
CA PRO A 164 38.68 9.27 -16.09
C PRO A 164 39.37 9.26 -17.47
N VAL A 165 39.91 8.11 -17.90
CA VAL A 165 40.62 7.99 -19.18
C VAL A 165 39.64 7.70 -20.31
N ASN A 166 38.77 6.70 -20.13
CA ASN A 166 37.86 6.24 -21.18
C ASN A 166 36.38 6.59 -20.90
N ASN A 167 36.12 7.51 -19.95
CA ASN A 167 34.77 7.91 -19.54
C ASN A 167 33.87 6.71 -19.18
N GLY A 168 34.42 5.73 -18.45
CA GLY A 168 33.71 4.50 -18.07
C GLY A 168 33.80 3.37 -19.11
N GLY A 169 34.50 3.56 -20.23
CA GLY A 169 34.72 2.53 -21.25
C GLY A 169 35.44 1.29 -20.74
N ALA A 170 36.19 1.39 -19.65
CA ALA A 170 36.80 0.24 -18.97
C ALA A 170 35.77 -0.73 -18.36
N PHE A 171 34.52 -0.30 -18.14
CA PHE A 171 33.51 -1.07 -17.42
C PHE A 171 32.21 -1.26 -18.22
N LEU A 172 32.31 -1.80 -19.44
CA LEU A 172 31.13 -2.01 -20.31
C LEU A 172 30.06 -2.92 -19.66
N MET A 173 30.46 -3.85 -18.80
CA MET A 173 29.57 -4.73 -18.03
C MET A 173 28.60 -3.99 -17.11
N ARG A 174 28.87 -2.70 -16.82
CA ARG A 174 27.98 -1.83 -16.05
C ARG A 174 26.55 -1.84 -16.59
N ARG A 175 26.36 -1.98 -17.90
CA ARG A 175 25.02 -2.00 -18.53
C ARG A 175 24.19 -3.24 -18.17
N SER A 176 24.87 -4.33 -17.80
CA SER A 176 24.23 -5.61 -17.47
C SER A 176 24.05 -5.80 -15.96
N LEU A 177 24.73 -5.01 -15.13
CA LEU A 177 24.51 -4.99 -13.69
C LEU A 177 23.18 -4.29 -13.34
N PRO A 178 22.49 -4.68 -12.25
CA PRO A 178 21.31 -3.97 -11.77
C PRO A 178 21.63 -2.51 -11.46
N GLU A 179 20.85 -1.55 -11.99
CA GLU A 179 21.10 -0.12 -11.78
C GLU A 179 21.12 0.28 -10.30
N ALA A 180 20.30 -0.38 -9.47
CA ALA A 180 20.28 -0.16 -8.02
C ALA A 180 21.60 -0.51 -7.30
N LEU A 181 22.47 -1.31 -7.93
CA LEU A 181 23.79 -1.69 -7.40
C LEU A 181 24.90 -0.78 -7.92
N ILE A 182 24.62 0.20 -8.78
CA ILE A 182 25.64 1.08 -9.34
C ILE A 182 25.48 2.48 -8.75
N ARG A 183 26.56 3.04 -8.20
CA ARG A 183 26.56 4.45 -7.78
C ARG A 183 26.46 5.34 -9.02
N GLU A 184 25.64 6.39 -8.93
CA GLU A 184 25.58 7.40 -9.98
C GLU A 184 26.92 8.12 -10.09
N ASN A 185 27.38 8.25 -11.34
CA ASN A 185 28.63 8.93 -11.63
C ASN A 185 28.32 10.43 -11.77
N SER A 186 28.89 11.25 -10.89
CA SER A 186 28.70 12.70 -10.93
C SER A 186 29.44 13.41 -12.06
N GLY A 187 30.26 12.68 -12.81
CA GLY A 187 31.21 13.18 -13.80
C GLY A 187 32.59 13.50 -13.21
N GLU A 188 32.70 13.56 -11.87
CA GLU A 188 33.93 13.90 -11.15
C GLU A 188 34.31 12.79 -10.15
N VAL A 189 35.45 12.13 -10.37
CA VAL A 189 35.93 11.01 -9.53
C VAL A 189 36.01 11.41 -8.06
N TYR A 190 36.62 12.56 -7.74
CA TYR A 190 36.74 13.06 -6.37
C TYR A 190 35.40 13.16 -5.64
N ARG A 191 34.35 13.64 -6.31
CA ARG A 191 33.02 13.81 -5.70
C ARG A 191 32.38 12.47 -5.39
N ASP A 192 32.49 11.50 -6.28
CA ASP A 192 31.99 10.15 -6.07
C ASP A 192 32.72 9.48 -4.88
N LEU A 193 34.05 9.67 -4.77
CA LEU A 193 34.84 9.17 -3.64
C LEU A 193 34.47 9.84 -2.31
N LEU A 194 34.20 11.14 -2.30
CA LEU A 194 33.75 11.85 -1.09
C LEU A 194 32.43 11.30 -0.53
N GLU A 195 31.50 10.89 -1.40
CA GLU A 195 30.26 10.25 -0.95
C GLU A 195 30.53 8.88 -0.32
N VAL A 196 31.46 8.10 -0.88
CA VAL A 196 31.92 6.85 -0.26
C VAL A 196 32.52 7.11 1.12
N THR A 197 33.35 8.15 1.26
CA THR A 197 33.91 8.55 2.56
C THR A 197 32.82 8.95 3.58
N GLN A 198 31.74 9.62 3.13
CA GLN A 198 30.60 9.93 4.00
C GLN A 198 29.84 8.67 4.43
N ASP A 199 29.64 7.72 3.51
CA ASP A 199 29.02 6.43 3.82
C ASP A 199 29.85 5.61 4.82
N ILE A 200 31.18 5.63 4.71
CA ILE A 200 32.07 5.00 5.70
C ILE A 200 31.80 5.57 7.09
N ARG A 201 31.72 6.90 7.24
CA ARG A 201 31.43 7.53 8.53
C ARG A 201 30.04 7.14 9.06
N ARG A 202 29.01 7.20 8.22
CA ARG A 202 27.64 6.80 8.60
C ARG A 202 27.60 5.36 9.11
N VAL A 203 28.24 4.42 8.40
CA VAL A 203 28.26 3.00 8.80
C VAL A 203 28.97 2.83 10.14
N LYS A 204 30.13 3.48 10.31
CA LYS A 204 30.89 3.47 11.57
C LYS A 204 30.06 4.02 12.74
N GLU A 205 29.35 5.13 12.55
CA GLU A 205 28.53 5.76 13.61
C GLU A 205 27.22 5.02 13.90
N THR A 206 26.63 4.33 12.91
CA THR A 206 25.30 3.71 13.03
C THR A 206 25.36 2.26 13.50
N TYR A 207 26.38 1.51 13.06
CA TYR A 207 26.38 0.04 13.20
C TYR A 207 27.59 -0.53 13.92
N LEU A 208 28.73 0.17 13.96
CA LEU A 208 29.95 -0.39 14.53
C LEU A 208 30.14 0.04 15.98
N ASP A 209 30.52 -0.90 16.83
CA ASP A 209 30.81 -0.71 18.24
C ASP A 209 31.98 -1.61 18.67
N PRO A 210 32.44 -1.54 19.94
CA PRO A 210 33.55 -2.39 20.40
C PRO A 210 33.29 -3.91 20.34
N GLN A 211 32.02 -4.35 20.30
CA GLN A 211 31.66 -5.77 20.17
C GLN A 211 31.59 -6.22 18.70
N SER A 212 31.25 -5.30 17.79
CA SER A 212 31.15 -5.53 16.34
C SER A 212 32.02 -4.51 15.56
N PRO A 213 33.35 -4.72 15.49
CA PRO A 213 34.28 -3.73 14.95
C PRO A 213 34.25 -3.58 13.41
N ALA A 214 33.57 -4.46 12.68
CA ALA A 214 33.50 -4.43 11.22
C ALA A 214 32.13 -4.90 10.69
N LEU A 215 31.72 -4.37 9.53
CA LEU A 215 30.41 -4.62 8.92
C LEU A 215 30.15 -6.11 8.64
N HIS A 216 31.18 -6.85 8.22
CA HIS A 216 31.04 -8.28 7.88
C HIS A 216 30.78 -9.17 9.10
N LEU A 217 31.14 -8.71 10.31
CA LEU A 217 30.93 -9.43 11.58
C LEU A 217 29.52 -9.24 12.14
N LEU A 218 28.75 -8.29 11.59
CA LEU A 218 27.37 -8.07 12.02
C LEU A 218 26.49 -9.27 11.65
N PRO A 219 25.51 -9.61 12.50
CA PRO A 219 24.48 -10.60 12.18
C PRO A 219 23.82 -10.31 10.82
N PRO A 220 23.52 -11.34 9.99
CA PRO A 220 22.89 -11.16 8.69
C PRO A 220 21.64 -10.27 8.71
N ASP A 221 20.81 -10.39 9.75
CA ASP A 221 19.57 -9.62 9.90
C ASP A 221 19.80 -8.11 10.04
N ILE A 222 20.93 -7.70 10.63
CA ILE A 222 21.31 -6.29 10.75
C ILE A 222 21.98 -5.86 9.45
N ARG A 223 22.86 -6.71 8.91
CA ARG A 223 23.64 -6.46 7.71
C ARG A 223 22.77 -6.30 6.46
N VAL A 224 21.63 -6.98 6.34
CA VAL A 224 20.71 -6.88 5.18
C VAL A 224 20.28 -5.43 4.86
N ASN A 225 20.31 -4.52 5.82
CA ASN A 225 19.99 -3.10 5.58
C ASN A 225 21.14 -2.30 4.95
N GLU A 226 22.35 -2.86 4.87
CA GLU A 226 23.56 -2.21 4.36
C GLU A 226 24.25 -3.12 3.32
N ARG A 227 24.77 -2.53 2.24
CA ARG A 227 25.52 -3.29 1.21
C ARG A 227 27.01 -3.07 1.40
N PHE A 228 27.82 -4.05 1.01
CA PHE A 228 29.23 -3.84 0.70
C PHE A 228 29.38 -2.90 -0.50
N GLU A 229 30.56 -2.30 -0.69
CA GLU A 229 30.83 -1.53 -1.91
C GLU A 229 32.21 -1.84 -2.47
N GLY A 230 32.27 -2.17 -3.76
CA GLY A 230 33.51 -2.32 -4.52
C GLY A 230 33.81 -1.05 -5.30
N ILE A 231 34.96 -0.44 -5.03
CA ILE A 231 35.48 0.73 -5.73
C ILE A 231 36.53 0.25 -6.73
N PHE A 232 36.19 0.27 -8.02
CA PHE A 232 37.05 -0.24 -9.09
C PHE A 232 37.68 0.92 -9.86
N VAL A 233 39.01 0.99 -9.83
CA VAL A 233 39.82 2.09 -10.36
C VAL A 233 40.60 1.61 -11.57
N ALA A 234 40.25 2.09 -12.77
CA ALA A 234 40.90 1.74 -14.02
C ALA A 234 41.97 2.75 -14.42
N ASP A 235 43.04 2.26 -15.07
CA ASP A 235 44.13 3.05 -15.67
C ASP A 235 44.86 4.00 -14.70
N PHE A 236 44.93 3.63 -13.42
CA PHE A 236 45.62 4.41 -12.39
C PHE A 236 47.14 4.45 -12.67
N PRO A 237 47.84 5.60 -12.53
CA PRO A 237 47.39 6.91 -12.04
C PRO A 237 47.03 7.91 -13.16
N LYS A 238 46.81 7.46 -14.40
CA LYS A 238 46.58 8.35 -15.55
C LYS A 238 45.28 9.15 -15.38
N ARG A 239 45.37 10.49 -15.44
CA ARG A 239 44.24 11.44 -15.25
C ARG A 239 43.57 11.40 -13.87
N TYR A 240 44.22 10.84 -12.85
CA TYR A 240 43.82 11.02 -11.47
C TYR A 240 44.60 12.20 -10.87
N ASP A 241 43.88 13.14 -10.26
CA ASP A 241 44.52 14.26 -9.59
C ASP A 241 44.99 13.87 -8.18
N ARG A 242 45.69 14.79 -7.50
CA ARG A 242 46.20 14.54 -6.15
C ARG A 242 45.08 14.22 -5.15
N ARG A 243 43.94 14.90 -5.25
CA ARG A 243 42.82 14.75 -4.32
C ARG A 243 42.13 13.41 -4.51
N ASP A 244 42.00 12.95 -5.76
CA ASP A 244 41.50 11.60 -6.07
C ASP A 244 42.34 10.52 -5.38
N ILE A 245 43.67 10.63 -5.50
CA ILE A 245 44.60 9.63 -4.95
C ILE A 245 44.58 9.65 -3.41
N GLU A 246 44.60 10.84 -2.80
CA GLU A 246 44.52 10.98 -1.34
C GLU A 246 43.21 10.40 -0.78
N GLU A 247 42.07 10.61 -1.45
CA GLU A 247 40.80 10.00 -1.04
C GLU A 247 40.80 8.48 -1.26
N LEU A 248 41.35 7.97 -2.37
CA LEU A 248 41.51 6.54 -2.58
C LEU A 248 42.37 5.88 -1.49
N GLN A 249 43.44 6.55 -1.04
CA GLN A 249 44.26 6.06 0.07
C GLN A 249 43.48 6.03 1.39
N LYS A 250 42.71 7.07 1.70
CA LYS A 250 41.84 7.10 2.90
C LYS A 250 40.80 5.98 2.89
N ILE A 251 40.11 5.79 1.75
CA ILE A 251 39.12 4.74 1.58
C ILE A 251 39.79 3.37 1.65
N GLY A 252 40.94 3.19 1.00
CA GLY A 252 41.68 1.91 0.99
C GLY A 252 42.16 1.48 2.37
N ASN A 253 42.55 2.43 3.23
CA ASN A 253 43.06 2.13 4.57
C ASN A 253 41.95 1.94 5.61
N SER A 254 40.85 2.70 5.54
CA SER A 254 39.80 2.73 6.58
C SER A 254 38.43 2.20 6.15
N GLY A 255 38.23 2.00 4.85
CA GLY A 255 36.99 1.52 4.25
C GLY A 255 36.65 0.05 4.50
N PRO A 256 37.62 -0.90 4.53
CA PRO A 256 37.28 -2.32 4.68
C PRO A 256 36.47 -2.65 5.95
N GLU A 257 36.73 -1.98 7.07
CA GLU A 257 35.96 -2.11 8.31
C GLU A 257 34.47 -1.75 8.10
N ALA A 258 34.20 -0.74 7.29
CA ALA A 258 32.85 -0.32 6.91
C ALA A 258 32.31 -1.06 5.66
N GLY A 259 32.97 -2.12 5.20
CA GLY A 259 32.56 -2.91 4.04
C GLY A 259 32.81 -2.24 2.68
N ARG A 260 33.77 -1.31 2.60
CA ARG A 260 34.18 -0.63 1.36
C ARG A 260 35.54 -1.15 0.91
N TYR A 261 35.62 -1.77 -0.27
CA TYR A 261 36.83 -2.44 -0.76
C TYR A 261 37.31 -1.80 -2.07
N VAL A 262 38.60 -1.48 -2.14
CA VAL A 262 39.21 -0.79 -3.28
C VAL A 262 40.02 -1.77 -4.13
N PHE A 263 39.83 -1.69 -5.45
CA PHE A 263 40.52 -2.46 -6.47
C PHE A 263 41.17 -1.51 -7.48
N ILE A 264 42.49 -1.55 -7.63
CA ILE A 264 43.25 -0.60 -8.44
C ILE A 264 44.02 -1.32 -9.54
N HIS A 265 43.76 -0.95 -10.80
CA HIS A 265 44.62 -1.29 -11.93
C HIS A 265 45.71 -0.21 -12.08
N TYR A 266 46.92 -0.51 -11.59
CA TYR A 266 48.05 0.41 -11.49
C TYR A 266 49.12 0.14 -12.56
N ASN A 267 49.31 1.10 -13.48
CA ASN A 267 50.40 1.10 -14.44
C ASN A 267 51.65 1.77 -13.86
N GLN A 268 52.69 0.98 -13.61
CA GLN A 268 53.94 1.43 -12.99
C GLN A 268 54.83 2.27 -13.92
N ASP A 269 54.56 2.25 -15.23
CA ASP A 269 55.32 3.01 -16.22
C ASP A 269 54.86 4.50 -16.29
N ILE A 270 53.84 4.87 -15.50
CA ILE A 270 53.30 6.23 -15.41
C ILE A 270 53.65 6.80 -14.04
N ASP A 271 54.35 7.94 -14.03
CA ASP A 271 54.74 8.63 -12.81
C ASP A 271 53.51 9.12 -12.01
N LEU A 272 53.58 8.96 -10.69
CA LEU A 272 52.62 9.56 -9.76
C LEU A 272 52.84 11.08 -9.63
N PRO A 273 51.81 11.85 -9.26
CA PRO A 273 51.99 13.26 -8.91
C PRO A 273 53.03 13.46 -7.80
N ARG A 274 53.70 14.62 -7.78
CA ARG A 274 54.72 14.96 -6.77
C ARG A 274 54.17 14.78 -5.34
N ASP A 275 55.01 14.24 -4.46
CA ASP A 275 54.72 13.98 -3.04
C ASP A 275 53.67 12.88 -2.75
N ILE A 276 53.24 12.12 -3.77
CA ILE A 276 52.37 10.96 -3.61
C ILE A 276 53.15 9.68 -3.90
N ASN A 277 52.93 8.65 -3.08
CA ASN A 277 53.56 7.35 -3.26
C ASN A 277 52.54 6.20 -3.07
N MET A 278 52.88 5.03 -3.60
CA MET A 278 52.06 3.82 -3.40
C MET A 278 52.07 3.32 -1.95
N SER A 279 53.02 3.74 -1.11
CA SER A 279 53.06 3.38 0.31
C SER A 279 51.95 4.02 1.15
N GLY A 280 51.24 5.03 0.62
CA GLY A 280 50.02 5.55 1.25
C GLY A 280 48.86 4.53 1.29
N PHE A 281 48.94 3.43 0.52
CA PHE A 281 48.06 2.27 0.68
C PHE A 281 48.68 1.26 1.64
N GLU A 282 48.58 1.54 2.95
CA GLU A 282 49.26 0.79 4.02
C GLU A 282 48.85 -0.70 4.05
N ASN A 283 47.59 -0.98 3.69
CA ASN A 283 47.01 -2.33 3.71
C ASN A 283 46.93 -2.96 2.30
N ALA A 284 47.79 -2.59 1.36
CA ALA A 284 47.71 -3.10 -0.01
C ALA A 284 48.16 -4.57 -0.16
N PHE A 285 47.38 -5.35 -0.89
CA PHE A 285 47.76 -6.64 -1.47
C PHE A 285 48.09 -6.45 -2.95
N TYR A 286 49.31 -6.81 -3.37
CA TYR A 286 49.80 -6.55 -4.71
C TYR A 286 49.77 -7.80 -5.59
N ILE A 287 49.18 -7.67 -6.78
CA ILE A 287 49.21 -8.68 -7.84
C ILE A 287 50.16 -8.15 -8.92
N ASP A 288 51.33 -8.75 -9.08
CA ASP A 288 52.38 -8.27 -9.99
C ASP A 288 52.36 -9.03 -11.32
N LEU A 289 51.78 -8.41 -12.36
CA LEU A 289 51.72 -8.98 -13.71
C LEU A 289 52.99 -8.70 -14.52
N SER A 290 53.78 -7.72 -14.11
CA SER A 290 54.99 -7.30 -14.84
C SER A 290 56.15 -8.29 -14.69
N LYS A 291 56.15 -9.07 -13.60
CA LYS A 291 57.12 -10.13 -13.34
C LYS A 291 56.59 -11.49 -13.81
N GLN A 292 56.29 -11.64 -15.09
CA GLN A 292 56.14 -12.97 -15.65
C GLN A 292 57.49 -13.71 -15.55
N SER A 293 57.52 -14.76 -14.72
CA SER A 293 58.63 -15.69 -14.52
C SER A 293 59.83 -15.17 -13.71
N LYS A 294 59.83 -15.47 -12.40
CA LYS A 294 61.01 -16.01 -11.68
C LYS A 294 60.79 -16.44 -10.22
N THR A 295 59.56 -16.51 -9.72
CA THR A 295 59.29 -17.38 -8.56
C THR A 295 59.01 -18.79 -9.08
N ALA A 296 60.03 -19.41 -9.67
CA ALA A 296 59.99 -20.84 -9.85
C ALA A 296 59.93 -21.44 -8.45
N THR A 297 58.74 -21.88 -8.05
CA THR A 297 58.67 -22.93 -7.03
C THR A 297 59.49 -24.11 -7.53
N SER A 298 59.86 -25.05 -6.66
CA SER A 298 60.52 -26.29 -7.10
C SER A 298 59.75 -27.03 -8.20
N CYS A 299 58.48 -26.70 -8.42
CA CYS A 299 57.56 -27.23 -9.43
C CYS A 299 57.29 -26.29 -10.62
N GLN A 300 58.08 -25.23 -10.83
CA GLN A 300 57.97 -24.33 -12.01
C GLN A 300 56.56 -23.72 -12.25
N LEU A 301 55.75 -23.52 -11.21
CA LEU A 301 54.42 -22.95 -11.32
C LEU A 301 54.47 -21.48 -11.79
N GLN A 302 53.67 -21.14 -12.81
CA GLN A 302 53.56 -19.79 -13.36
C GLN A 302 52.17 -19.20 -13.11
N PHE A 303 52.11 -17.98 -12.59
CA PHE A 303 50.84 -17.28 -12.41
C PHE A 303 50.25 -16.83 -13.74
N LYS A 304 49.01 -17.27 -13.99
CA LYS A 304 48.16 -16.83 -15.09
C LYS A 304 46.94 -16.15 -14.50
N ALA A 305 46.86 -14.83 -14.66
CA ALA A 305 45.70 -14.05 -14.25
C ALA A 305 44.43 -14.51 -14.97
N ASP A 306 43.28 -14.41 -14.28
CA ASP A 306 41.98 -14.60 -14.92
C ASP A 306 41.73 -13.49 -15.95
N SER A 307 41.23 -13.86 -17.12
CA SER A 307 40.73 -12.94 -18.13
C SER A 307 39.26 -12.60 -17.86
N ILE A 308 38.70 -11.64 -18.60
CA ILE A 308 37.25 -11.48 -18.67
C ILE A 308 36.61 -12.75 -19.28
N PRO A 309 35.47 -13.25 -18.77
CA PRO A 309 34.71 -14.33 -19.41
C PRO A 309 34.21 -13.89 -20.79
N ASP A 310 33.86 -14.85 -21.64
CA ASP A 310 33.24 -14.57 -22.93
C ASP A 310 31.90 -13.84 -22.77
N ALA A 311 31.49 -13.13 -23.83
CA ALA A 311 30.34 -12.23 -23.77
C ALA A 311 29.01 -12.96 -23.48
N ASP A 312 28.87 -14.20 -23.94
CA ASP A 312 27.65 -14.99 -23.75
C ASP A 312 27.56 -15.46 -22.30
N LEU A 313 28.64 -16.01 -21.76
CA LEU A 313 28.73 -16.40 -20.35
C LEU A 313 28.55 -15.18 -19.43
N GLN A 314 29.22 -14.08 -19.74
CA GLN A 314 29.10 -12.83 -18.99
C GLN A 314 27.64 -12.36 -18.91
N LYS A 315 26.93 -12.35 -20.05
CA LYS A 315 25.53 -11.97 -20.11
C LYS A 315 24.66 -12.93 -19.29
N GLN A 316 24.84 -14.24 -19.44
CA GLN A 316 24.11 -15.25 -18.69
C GLN A 316 24.25 -15.07 -17.17
N LEU A 317 25.48 -14.88 -16.69
CA LEU A 317 25.75 -14.73 -15.25
C LEU A 317 25.11 -13.44 -14.69
N LEU A 318 25.28 -12.32 -15.39
CA LEU A 318 24.76 -11.03 -14.93
C LEU A 318 23.23 -10.94 -15.05
N ASP A 319 22.61 -11.58 -16.05
CA ASP A 319 21.15 -11.68 -16.15
C ASP A 319 20.57 -12.48 -14.98
N LYS A 320 21.24 -13.57 -14.55
CA LYS A 320 20.86 -14.32 -13.33
C LYS A 320 20.99 -13.45 -12.07
N VAL A 321 22.09 -12.70 -11.93
CA VAL A 321 22.26 -11.72 -10.84
C VAL A 321 21.18 -10.65 -10.86
N LYS A 322 20.69 -10.23 -12.04
CA LYS A 322 19.61 -9.24 -12.17
C LYS A 322 18.21 -9.79 -11.89
N GLN A 323 18.02 -11.10 -11.99
CA GLN A 323 16.75 -11.77 -11.72
C GLN A 323 16.62 -12.23 -10.26
N ALA A 324 17.73 -12.36 -9.52
CA ALA A 324 17.68 -12.70 -8.10
C ALA A 324 16.93 -11.61 -7.29
N LYS A 325 16.41 -12.00 -6.12
CA LYS A 325 15.76 -11.06 -5.20
C LYS A 325 16.75 -10.66 -4.11
N PRO A 326 16.80 -9.38 -3.69
CA PRO A 326 17.63 -8.98 -2.57
C PRO A 326 17.20 -9.73 -1.30
N PRO A 327 18.13 -10.13 -0.41
CA PRO A 327 17.78 -10.68 0.87
C PRO A 327 16.98 -9.63 1.66
N GLU A 328 15.83 -10.01 2.22
CA GLU A 328 14.97 -9.09 2.95
C GLU A 328 14.81 -9.54 4.41
N ARG A 329 15.22 -8.70 5.36
CA ARG A 329 14.83 -8.87 6.76
C ARG A 329 13.35 -8.54 6.87
N LYS A 330 12.49 -9.55 7.03
CA LYS A 330 11.08 -9.34 7.37
C LYS A 330 10.99 -9.23 8.89
N LEU A 331 10.63 -8.04 9.37
CA LEU A 331 10.28 -7.87 10.78
C LEU A 331 8.84 -8.36 10.94
N ASP A 332 8.62 -9.34 11.82
CA ASP A 332 7.27 -9.83 12.09
C ASP A 332 6.49 -8.82 12.94
N TRP A 333 5.21 -8.64 12.61
CA TRP A 333 4.33 -7.74 13.36
C TRP A 333 4.09 -8.22 14.78
N ASP A 334 3.93 -9.53 15.03
CA ASP A 334 3.66 -10.06 16.37
C ASP A 334 4.84 -9.82 17.31
N ASP A 335 6.08 -9.85 16.82
CA ASP A 335 7.30 -9.64 17.61
C ASP A 335 7.53 -8.17 17.99
N ILE A 336 7.20 -7.23 17.09
CA ILE A 336 7.56 -5.81 17.25
C ILE A 336 6.36 -4.97 17.68
N VAL A 337 5.19 -5.22 17.09
CA VAL A 337 3.99 -4.39 17.26
C VAL A 337 2.93 -5.08 18.11
N GLY A 338 2.87 -6.41 18.04
CA GLY A 338 1.93 -7.25 18.75
C GLY A 338 1.89 -7.01 20.24
N ILE A 339 0.70 -7.18 20.80
CA ILE A 339 0.47 -7.25 22.24
C ILE A 339 -0.31 -8.54 22.49
N ASP A 340 0.02 -9.23 23.57
CA ASP A 340 -0.76 -10.36 24.08
C ASP A 340 -2.26 -9.98 24.15
N PRO A 341 -3.17 -10.78 23.54
CA PRO A 341 -4.60 -10.54 23.58
C PRO A 341 -5.20 -10.27 24.97
N GLN A 342 -4.59 -10.81 26.03
CA GLN A 342 -5.01 -10.55 27.42
C GLN A 342 -4.81 -9.08 27.83
N ASN A 343 -3.83 -8.41 27.22
CA ASN A 343 -3.49 -7.01 27.47
C ASN A 343 -4.11 -6.03 26.47
N TRP A 344 -4.95 -6.51 25.54
CA TRP A 344 -5.63 -5.62 24.60
C TRP A 344 -6.56 -4.64 25.31
N TRP A 345 -6.51 -3.38 24.88
CA TRP A 345 -7.29 -2.24 25.40
C TRP A 345 -6.87 -1.72 26.78
N ASN A 346 -5.63 -1.95 27.19
CA ASN A 346 -5.11 -1.45 28.47
C ASN A 346 -4.51 -0.04 28.39
N TYR A 347 -4.47 0.60 27.21
CA TYR A 347 -3.89 1.94 27.03
C TYR A 347 -4.95 3.03 27.09
N SER A 348 -4.58 4.19 27.62
CA SER A 348 -5.41 5.41 27.63
C SER A 348 -4.96 6.37 26.54
N SER A 349 -5.91 6.91 25.78
CA SER A 349 -5.66 7.95 24.79
C SER A 349 -5.90 9.37 25.34
N GLU A 350 -5.84 9.58 26.66
CA GLU A 350 -6.12 10.89 27.28
C GLU A 350 -5.25 12.01 26.71
N GLU A 351 -3.92 11.82 26.68
CA GLU A 351 -2.94 12.84 26.24
C GLU A 351 -2.47 12.62 24.78
N TRP A 352 -2.33 11.35 24.38
CA TRP A 352 -1.79 10.95 23.08
C TRP A 352 -2.16 9.52 22.72
N ILE A 353 -1.94 9.15 21.46
CA ILE A 353 -1.96 7.78 20.97
C ILE A 353 -0.58 7.44 20.39
N THR A 354 -0.11 6.23 20.63
CA THR A 354 1.19 5.74 20.15
C THR A 354 1.13 4.24 19.86
N THR A 355 1.87 3.82 18.83
CA THR A 355 2.17 2.41 18.57
C THR A 355 3.53 2.25 17.90
N PRO A 356 4.29 1.19 18.21
CA PRO A 356 5.34 0.71 17.32
C PRO A 356 4.73 0.33 15.96
N ILE A 357 5.53 0.51 14.91
CA ILE A 357 5.19 0.13 13.53
C ILE A 357 6.29 -0.70 12.88
N GLY A 358 7.44 -0.85 13.51
CA GLY A 358 8.63 -1.41 12.91
C GLY A 358 9.85 -1.27 13.81
N GLY A 359 11.03 -1.53 13.25
CA GLY A 359 12.28 -1.55 13.99
C GLY A 359 13.41 -0.77 13.31
N ARG A 360 14.37 -0.31 14.12
CA ARG A 360 15.64 0.30 13.75
C ARG A 360 16.78 -0.54 14.34
N GLY A 361 17.73 -0.96 13.50
CA GLY A 361 18.90 -1.70 13.95
C GLY A 361 18.58 -3.04 14.63
N SER A 362 19.28 -3.34 15.73
CA SER A 362 19.17 -4.61 16.47
C SER A 362 18.05 -4.65 17.51
N SER A 363 17.61 -3.51 18.05
CA SER A 363 16.69 -3.49 19.21
C SER A 363 15.78 -2.27 19.38
N ASP A 364 15.87 -1.22 18.56
CA ASP A 364 15.03 -0.02 18.73
C ASP A 364 13.70 -0.14 17.97
N GLN A 365 12.59 0.21 18.62
CA GLN A 365 11.27 0.29 17.99
C GLN A 365 11.08 1.63 17.26
N LEU A 366 10.52 1.57 16.05
CA LEU A 366 10.00 2.74 15.35
C LEU A 366 8.57 3.00 15.80
N ASN A 367 8.31 4.13 16.43
CA ASN A 367 6.99 4.51 16.92
C ASN A 367 6.36 5.61 16.06
N ILE A 368 5.04 5.50 15.87
CA ILE A 368 4.19 6.61 15.38
C ILE A 368 3.28 7.03 16.51
N TRP A 369 3.14 8.34 16.70
CA TRP A 369 2.33 8.90 17.76
C TRP A 369 1.64 10.22 17.37
N PHE A 370 0.54 10.53 18.03
CA PHE A 370 -0.23 11.77 17.87
C PHE A 370 -0.75 12.27 19.22
N GLY A 371 -0.69 13.58 19.46
CA GLY A 371 -1.08 14.21 20.73
C GLY A 371 0.08 14.96 21.36
N LYS A 372 0.21 14.85 22.67
CA LYS A 372 1.27 15.47 23.45
C LYS A 372 2.04 14.39 24.23
N ASP A 373 3.35 14.30 24.03
CA ASP A 373 4.18 13.34 24.76
C ASP A 373 4.44 13.80 26.21
N SER A 374 5.13 12.96 26.98
CA SER A 374 5.50 13.25 28.38
C SER A 374 6.45 14.43 28.54
N GLU A 375 7.23 14.77 27.51
CA GLU A 375 8.17 15.89 27.50
C GLU A 375 7.52 17.21 27.05
N GLY A 376 6.25 17.14 26.62
CA GLY A 376 5.45 18.27 26.19
C GLY A 376 5.53 18.58 24.70
N HIS A 377 6.22 17.76 23.92
CA HIS A 377 6.27 17.87 22.47
C HIS A 377 4.92 17.54 21.85
N GLN A 378 4.64 18.19 20.73
CA GLN A 378 3.34 18.12 20.08
C GLN A 378 3.48 17.44 18.74
N CYS A 379 2.65 16.44 18.50
CA CYS A 379 2.45 15.82 17.20
C CYS A 379 0.96 15.89 16.83
N ALA A 380 0.56 16.97 16.16
CA ALA A 380 -0.86 17.18 15.85
C ALA A 380 -1.34 16.27 14.71
N HIS A 381 -0.58 16.26 13.60
CA HIS A 381 -0.92 15.61 12.35
C HIS A 381 0.34 15.07 11.69
N GLY A 382 0.15 14.11 10.79
CA GLY A 382 1.20 13.40 10.08
C GLY A 382 1.00 13.43 8.57
N MET A 383 2.11 13.28 7.85
CA MET A 383 2.11 13.16 6.40
C MET A 383 3.10 12.09 5.93
N LEU A 384 2.73 11.37 4.89
CA LEU A 384 3.50 10.29 4.30
C LEU A 384 3.70 10.52 2.79
N GLY A 385 4.96 10.60 2.35
CA GLY A 385 5.34 10.55 0.95
C GLY A 385 5.84 9.17 0.57
N ALA A 386 5.14 8.49 -0.35
CA ALA A 386 5.43 7.11 -0.69
C ALA A 386 4.90 6.75 -2.09
N MET A 387 5.77 6.27 -2.99
CA MET A 387 5.33 5.79 -4.30
C MET A 387 4.64 4.41 -4.20
N THR A 388 3.94 4.00 -5.25
CA THR A 388 3.31 2.65 -5.31
C THR A 388 4.36 1.54 -5.13
N GLY A 389 4.04 0.52 -4.34
CA GLY A 389 4.95 -0.60 -4.07
C GLY A 389 6.00 -0.35 -2.98
N SER A 390 6.05 0.87 -2.41
CA SER A 390 6.97 1.24 -1.33
C SER A 390 6.72 0.54 0.02
N GLY A 391 5.60 -0.16 0.19
CA GLY A 391 5.16 -0.76 1.47
C GLY A 391 4.17 0.09 2.28
N LYS A 392 3.59 1.14 1.67
CA LYS A 392 2.54 2.00 2.27
C LYS A 392 1.39 1.20 2.92
N SER A 393 0.86 0.19 2.24
CA SER A 393 -0.22 -0.66 2.78
C SER A 393 0.20 -1.41 4.05
N THR A 394 1.46 -1.87 4.09
CA THR A 394 2.03 -2.53 5.29
C THR A 394 2.10 -1.57 6.47
N LEU A 395 2.47 -0.31 6.23
CA LEU A 395 2.45 0.73 7.26
C LEU A 395 1.03 0.96 7.80
N TYR A 396 0.01 1.05 6.95
CA TYR A 396 -1.38 1.16 7.40
C TYR A 396 -1.81 -0.02 8.24
N HIS A 397 -1.44 -1.24 7.86
CA HIS A 397 -1.72 -2.44 8.65
C HIS A 397 -1.02 -2.43 10.02
N GLY A 398 0.26 -2.09 10.04
CA GLY A 398 1.03 -1.94 11.27
C GLY A 398 0.41 -0.92 12.22
N LEU A 399 0.09 0.27 11.69
CA LEU A 399 -0.43 1.40 12.45
C LEU A 399 -1.85 1.16 12.99
N ILE A 400 -2.79 0.79 12.10
CA ILE A 400 -4.21 0.64 12.47
C ILE A 400 -4.38 -0.48 13.50
N LEU A 401 -3.79 -1.65 13.26
CA LEU A 401 -3.89 -2.77 14.21
C LEU A 401 -3.08 -2.53 15.48
N GLY A 402 -1.91 -1.92 15.37
CA GLY A 402 -1.08 -1.58 16.54
C GLY A 402 -1.83 -0.65 17.51
N LEU A 403 -2.55 0.33 16.97
CA LEU A 403 -3.42 1.20 17.75
C LEU A 403 -4.70 0.47 18.22
N ALA A 404 -5.40 -0.28 17.37
CA ALA A 404 -6.66 -0.94 17.70
C ALA A 404 -6.53 -2.04 18.78
N THR A 405 -5.36 -2.66 18.89
CA THR A 405 -5.06 -3.62 19.96
C THR A 405 -4.72 -2.91 21.29
N ARG A 406 -4.18 -1.69 21.25
CA ARG A 406 -3.80 -0.91 22.45
C ARG A 406 -4.97 -0.16 23.08
N TYR A 407 -5.79 0.50 22.28
CA TYR A 407 -6.87 1.39 22.72
C TYR A 407 -8.22 0.73 22.42
N SER A 408 -9.21 0.86 23.31
CA SER A 408 -10.58 0.40 23.00
C SER A 408 -11.27 1.33 21.99
N PRO A 409 -12.40 0.92 21.38
CA PRO A 409 -13.21 1.81 20.55
C PRO A 409 -13.68 3.06 21.32
N SER A 410 -13.90 2.98 22.63
CA SER A 410 -14.26 4.16 23.42
C SER A 410 -13.10 5.15 23.63
N GLU A 411 -11.86 4.71 23.40
CA GLU A 411 -10.66 5.53 23.48
C GLU A 411 -10.25 6.10 22.11
N LEU A 412 -10.37 5.33 21.02
CA LEU A 412 -9.89 5.70 19.69
C LEU A 412 -10.85 5.27 18.58
N ARG A 413 -11.07 6.17 17.61
CA ARG A 413 -11.83 5.92 16.38
C ARG A 413 -11.03 6.25 15.13
N PHE A 414 -11.27 5.47 14.08
CA PHE A 414 -10.68 5.68 12.76
C PHE A 414 -11.70 6.19 11.76
N TYR A 415 -11.27 7.18 10.98
CA TYR A 415 -11.89 7.57 9.73
C TYR A 415 -10.91 7.23 8.62
N LEU A 416 -11.31 6.36 7.71
CA LEU A 416 -10.45 5.78 6.69
C LEU A 416 -10.96 6.21 5.32
N ILE A 417 -10.16 6.95 4.56
CA ILE A 417 -10.46 7.33 3.18
C ILE A 417 -9.42 6.67 2.28
N ASP A 418 -9.86 5.72 1.48
CA ASP A 418 -9.06 5.07 0.45
C ASP A 418 -9.32 5.77 -0.89
N GLY A 419 -8.24 6.17 -1.57
CA GLY A 419 -8.27 6.87 -2.84
C GLY A 419 -8.66 5.96 -4.03
N LYS A 420 -8.65 6.54 -5.23
CA LYS A 420 -9.28 6.07 -6.48
C LYS A 420 -9.19 4.57 -6.85
N TYR A 421 -8.17 3.84 -6.39
CA TYR A 421 -7.96 2.43 -6.78
C TYR A 421 -7.64 1.49 -5.60
N GLY A 422 -7.67 1.98 -4.36
CA GLY A 422 -7.22 1.21 -3.21
C GLY A 422 -8.33 0.37 -2.57
N VAL A 423 -7.99 -0.89 -2.28
CA VAL A 423 -8.78 -1.82 -1.43
C VAL A 423 -8.04 -2.10 -0.12
N GLU A 424 -7.02 -1.32 0.20
CA GLU A 424 -6.07 -1.61 1.28
C GLU A 424 -6.73 -1.38 2.63
N LEU A 425 -7.63 -0.40 2.72
CA LEU A 425 -8.41 -0.11 3.93
C LEU A 425 -9.73 -0.89 4.00
N ALA A 426 -10.12 -1.60 2.93
CA ALA A 426 -11.36 -2.38 2.87
C ALA A 426 -11.54 -3.45 3.96
N PRO A 427 -10.49 -4.13 4.48
CA PRO A 427 -10.63 -5.08 5.58
C PRO A 427 -11.15 -4.46 6.88
N TYR A 428 -10.94 -3.16 7.09
CA TYR A 428 -11.29 -2.48 8.34
C TYR A 428 -12.75 -2.07 8.45
N ARG A 429 -13.58 -2.42 7.47
CA ARG A 429 -15.04 -2.24 7.52
C ARG A 429 -15.69 -2.92 8.72
N ASN A 430 -15.08 -4.00 9.22
CA ASN A 430 -15.59 -4.79 10.35
C ASN A 430 -14.84 -4.49 11.66
N LEU A 431 -13.84 -3.61 11.64
CA LEU A 431 -13.08 -3.25 12.82
C LEU A 431 -13.95 -2.33 13.72
N PRO A 432 -14.13 -2.63 15.02
CA PRO A 432 -15.03 -1.88 15.89
C PRO A 432 -14.59 -0.43 16.16
N HIS A 433 -13.33 -0.10 15.88
CA HIS A 433 -12.79 1.27 15.98
C HIS A 433 -13.13 2.12 14.76
N THR A 434 -13.48 1.53 13.63
CA THR A 434 -13.75 2.26 12.39
C THR A 434 -15.12 2.92 12.47
N GLU A 435 -15.17 4.24 12.43
CA GLU A 435 -16.44 5.00 12.30
C GLU A 435 -16.85 5.10 10.83
N VAL A 436 -15.86 5.36 9.96
CA VAL A 436 -16.08 5.56 8.52
C VAL A 436 -14.98 4.85 7.76
N VAL A 437 -15.37 4.08 6.76
CA VAL A 437 -14.47 3.60 5.73
C VAL A 437 -15.04 3.98 4.37
N SER A 438 -14.32 4.82 3.65
CA SER A 438 -14.64 5.27 2.31
C SER A 438 -13.70 4.55 1.34
N LEU A 439 -14.26 3.68 0.52
CA LEU A 439 -13.59 2.89 -0.53
C LEU A 439 -13.94 3.50 -1.88
N HIS A 440 -13.01 3.46 -2.83
CA HIS A 440 -13.22 4.03 -4.17
C HIS A 440 -13.74 5.49 -4.12
N SER A 441 -13.25 6.27 -3.16
CA SER A 441 -13.92 7.50 -2.71
C SER A 441 -13.99 8.57 -3.80
N SER A 442 -15.17 9.13 -4.07
CA SER A 442 -15.29 10.33 -4.91
C SER A 442 -14.77 11.56 -4.15
N PRO A 443 -14.26 12.60 -4.84
CA PRO A 443 -13.81 13.83 -4.18
C PRO A 443 -14.88 14.50 -3.31
N GLU A 444 -16.14 14.48 -3.73
CA GLU A 444 -17.29 15.00 -2.97
C GLU A 444 -17.48 14.24 -1.66
N LEU A 445 -17.43 12.91 -1.73
CA LEU A 445 -17.58 12.05 -0.56
C LEU A 445 -16.45 12.26 0.44
N SER A 446 -15.20 12.28 -0.04
CA SER A 446 -14.03 12.51 0.81
C SER A 446 -14.10 13.89 1.49
N ARG A 447 -14.55 14.93 0.79
CA ARG A 447 -14.82 16.27 1.37
C ARG A 447 -15.94 16.23 2.41
N SER A 448 -16.97 15.42 2.21
CA SER A 448 -18.07 15.27 3.18
C SER A 448 -17.60 14.70 4.53
N VAL A 449 -16.58 13.83 4.52
CA VAL A 449 -15.95 13.32 5.74
C VAL A 449 -15.26 14.45 6.51
N LEU A 450 -14.56 15.34 5.80
CA LEU A 450 -13.94 16.52 6.41
C LEU A 450 -15.01 17.44 7.03
N THR A 451 -16.14 17.65 6.35
CA THR A 451 -17.28 18.41 6.87
C THR A 451 -17.80 17.80 8.19
N GLU A 452 -17.97 16.48 8.26
CA GLU A 452 -18.40 15.80 9.50
C GLU A 452 -17.41 16.02 10.64
N LEU A 453 -16.11 15.86 10.38
CA LEU A 453 -15.09 16.04 11.40
C LEU A 453 -15.00 17.50 11.90
N ILE A 454 -15.24 18.47 11.04
CA ILE A 454 -15.35 19.88 11.43
C ILE A 454 -16.58 20.11 12.31
N ALA A 455 -17.74 19.53 11.97
CA ALA A 455 -18.94 19.62 12.80
C ALA A 455 -18.72 18.97 14.18
N GLU A 456 -18.04 17.83 14.23
CA GLU A 456 -17.67 17.16 15.49
C GLU A 456 -16.70 18.01 16.31
N LYS A 457 -15.69 18.63 15.67
CA LYS A 457 -14.81 19.60 16.33
C LYS A 457 -15.59 20.75 16.97
N GLU A 458 -16.54 21.35 16.24
CA GLU A 458 -17.36 22.45 16.79
C GLU A 458 -18.23 21.98 17.96
N ARG A 459 -18.82 20.79 17.88
CA ARG A 459 -19.59 20.19 18.97
C ARG A 459 -18.73 20.02 20.23
N ARG A 460 -17.53 19.47 20.08
CA ARG A 460 -16.57 19.29 21.18
C ARG A 460 -16.14 20.63 21.76
N ASN A 461 -15.81 21.61 20.94
CA ASN A 461 -15.42 22.95 21.38
C ASN A 461 -16.53 23.65 22.17
N ALA A 462 -17.79 23.55 21.73
CA ALA A 462 -18.93 24.10 22.46
C ALA A 462 -19.11 23.44 23.83
N LEU A 463 -18.92 22.12 23.91
CA LEU A 463 -18.96 21.37 25.17
C LEU A 463 -17.81 21.78 26.10
N PHE A 464 -16.59 21.87 25.57
CA PHE A 464 -15.41 22.26 26.34
C PHE A 464 -15.57 23.66 26.93
N LYS A 465 -16.06 24.62 26.12
CA LYS A 465 -16.36 25.98 26.57
C LYS A 465 -17.40 25.99 27.69
N ARG A 466 -18.47 25.18 27.58
CA ARG A 466 -19.50 25.07 28.63
C ARG A 466 -18.94 24.51 29.94
N LEU A 467 -18.00 23.57 29.86
CA LEU A 467 -17.39 22.91 31.01
C LEU A 467 -16.12 23.60 31.53
N GLY A 468 -15.68 24.70 30.92
CA GLY A 468 -14.50 25.46 31.34
C GLY A 468 -13.15 24.79 31.03
N VAL A 469 -13.11 23.86 30.06
CA VAL A 469 -11.89 23.21 29.59
C VAL A 469 -11.52 23.68 28.18
N SER A 470 -10.26 23.53 27.78
CA SER A 470 -9.77 24.00 26.47
C SER A 470 -9.47 22.87 25.48
N GLU A 471 -9.40 21.62 25.93
CA GLU A 471 -8.99 20.47 25.12
C GLU A 471 -9.59 19.14 25.61
N LEU A 472 -9.50 18.11 24.77
CA LEU A 472 -10.02 16.77 25.04
C LEU A 472 -9.47 16.16 26.35
N ALA A 473 -8.17 16.32 26.62
CA ALA A 473 -7.55 15.79 27.82
C ALA A 473 -8.22 16.38 29.09
N GLY A 474 -8.48 17.69 29.08
CA GLY A 474 -9.22 18.37 30.15
C GLY A 474 -10.64 17.83 30.32
N TYR A 475 -11.37 17.61 29.23
CA TYR A 475 -12.71 16.99 29.28
C TYR A 475 -12.69 15.58 29.88
N ARG A 476 -11.67 14.78 29.53
CA ARG A 476 -11.52 13.41 30.05
C ARG A 476 -11.15 13.39 31.53
N ARG A 477 -10.26 14.28 31.98
CA ARG A 477 -9.91 14.46 33.41
C ARG A 477 -11.10 14.89 34.27
N LEU A 478 -12.10 15.57 33.70
CA LEU A 478 -13.37 15.87 34.37
C LEU A 478 -14.30 14.65 34.52
N GLY A 479 -13.89 13.47 34.09
CA GLY A 479 -14.69 12.25 34.17
C GLY A 479 -15.73 12.10 33.06
N GLN A 480 -15.60 12.85 31.96
CA GLN A 480 -16.44 12.72 30.76
C GLN A 480 -17.96 12.85 31.04
N PRO A 481 -18.42 13.99 31.60
CA PRO A 481 -19.77 14.14 32.15
C PRO A 481 -20.92 14.00 31.12
N GLU A 482 -20.63 14.08 29.82
CA GLU A 482 -21.62 13.91 28.74
C GLU A 482 -21.32 12.71 27.85
N GLY A 483 -20.69 11.69 28.43
CA GLY A 483 -20.37 10.44 27.75
C GLY A 483 -18.94 10.40 27.21
N LYS A 484 -18.51 9.21 26.83
CA LYS A 484 -17.14 8.96 26.38
C LYS A 484 -16.84 9.70 25.08
N MET A 485 -15.64 10.26 24.98
CA MET A 485 -15.19 11.02 23.81
C MET A 485 -13.88 10.45 23.26
N PRO A 486 -13.92 9.52 22.29
CA PRO A 486 -12.72 8.94 21.70
C PRO A 486 -11.91 9.99 20.92
N ARG A 487 -10.58 9.80 20.88
CA ARG A 487 -9.74 10.48 19.89
C ARG A 487 -10.07 9.96 18.50
N ILE A 488 -9.94 10.81 17.50
CA ILE A 488 -10.20 10.47 16.11
C ILE A 488 -8.88 10.54 15.35
N LEU A 489 -8.55 9.48 14.61
CA LEU A 489 -7.49 9.49 13.61
C LEU A 489 -8.11 9.33 12.22
N LEU A 490 -8.02 10.40 11.42
CA LEU A 490 -8.36 10.39 10.01
C LEU A 490 -7.14 9.96 9.20
N ILE A 491 -7.24 8.88 8.43
CA ILE A 491 -6.22 8.42 7.50
C ILE A 491 -6.77 8.63 6.09
N ILE A 492 -6.07 9.42 5.29
CA ILE A 492 -6.43 9.67 3.90
C ILE A 492 -5.30 9.16 3.01
N ASP A 493 -5.61 8.11 2.24
CA ASP A 493 -4.73 7.66 1.19
C ASP A 493 -4.97 8.45 -0.10
N GLU A 494 -3.90 8.83 -0.78
CA GLU A 494 -3.94 9.69 -1.98
C GLU A 494 -4.75 10.99 -1.74
N TYR A 495 -4.38 11.73 -0.69
CA TYR A 495 -5.14 12.92 -0.25
C TYR A 495 -5.28 14.02 -1.33
N GLN A 496 -4.44 14.01 -2.37
CA GLN A 496 -4.56 14.93 -3.51
C GLN A 496 -5.90 14.79 -4.25
N GLU A 497 -6.54 13.62 -4.18
CA GLU A 497 -7.85 13.39 -4.80
C GLU A 497 -8.94 14.29 -4.20
N LEU A 498 -8.75 14.81 -2.98
CA LEU A 498 -9.67 15.79 -2.36
C LEU A 498 -9.81 17.08 -3.18
N PHE A 499 -8.77 17.46 -3.92
CA PHE A 499 -8.73 18.72 -4.68
C PHE A 499 -9.23 18.55 -6.12
N PHE A 500 -9.50 17.31 -6.56
CA PHE A 500 -10.02 17.07 -7.90
C PHE A 500 -11.41 17.72 -8.06
N ASN A 501 -11.56 18.55 -9.10
CA ASN A 501 -12.77 19.34 -9.36
C ASN A 501 -13.24 20.26 -8.21
N ASP A 502 -12.35 20.62 -7.28
CA ASP A 502 -12.68 21.50 -6.15
C ASP A 502 -12.66 23.00 -6.53
N LYS A 503 -13.68 23.43 -7.29
CA LYS A 503 -13.77 24.81 -7.81
C LYS A 503 -13.86 25.89 -6.73
N GLU A 504 -14.37 25.55 -5.56
CA GLU A 504 -14.64 26.48 -4.45
C GLU A 504 -13.56 26.47 -3.37
N ASP A 505 -12.47 25.71 -3.55
CA ASP A 505 -11.38 25.55 -2.56
C ASP A 505 -11.88 25.02 -1.20
N THR A 506 -12.95 24.23 -1.23
CA THR A 506 -13.63 23.66 -0.06
C THR A 506 -12.72 22.69 0.66
N ALA A 507 -12.05 21.78 -0.05
CA ALA A 507 -11.16 20.79 0.57
C ALA A 507 -9.97 21.45 1.27
N SER A 508 -9.32 22.40 0.59
CA SER A 508 -8.19 23.18 1.12
C SER A 508 -8.57 23.94 2.38
N SER A 509 -9.73 24.59 2.39
CA SER A 509 -10.25 25.32 3.56
C SER A 509 -10.57 24.38 4.72
N GLN A 510 -11.20 23.24 4.44
CA GLN A 510 -11.55 22.24 5.45
C GLN A 510 -10.32 21.60 6.10
N LEU A 511 -9.32 21.22 5.30
CA LEU A 511 -8.05 20.69 5.79
C LEU A 511 -7.31 21.72 6.65
N LEU A 512 -7.32 23.00 6.26
CA LEU A 512 -6.70 24.07 7.05
C LEU A 512 -7.35 24.20 8.44
N ILE A 513 -8.68 24.18 8.50
CA ILE A 513 -9.44 24.25 9.77
C ILE A 513 -9.07 23.07 10.68
N LEU A 514 -9.07 21.85 10.13
CA LEU A 514 -8.71 20.65 10.89
C LEU A 514 -7.25 20.65 11.32
N ALA A 515 -6.33 21.10 10.46
CA ALA A 515 -4.90 21.19 10.78
C ALA A 515 -4.62 22.20 11.91
N GLN A 516 -5.30 23.34 11.94
CA GLN A 516 -5.09 24.37 12.94
C GLN A 516 -5.78 24.08 14.29
N GLN A 517 -6.97 23.48 14.25
CA GLN A 517 -7.84 23.40 15.43
C GLN A 517 -8.18 21.96 15.86
N GLY A 518 -7.98 20.96 14.99
CA GLY A 518 -8.37 19.57 15.22
C GLY A 518 -7.71 18.94 16.45
N ARG A 519 -6.42 19.25 16.69
CA ARG A 519 -5.66 18.70 17.83
C ARG A 519 -6.35 18.91 19.18
N SER A 520 -6.83 20.13 19.44
CA SER A 520 -7.49 20.48 20.72
C SER A 520 -8.76 19.66 20.96
N ALA A 521 -9.48 19.35 19.88
CA ALA A 521 -10.64 18.48 19.87
C ALA A 521 -10.29 16.97 19.88
N GLY A 522 -9.00 16.62 19.86
CA GLY A 522 -8.51 15.24 19.77
C GLY A 522 -8.71 14.58 18.40
N ILE A 523 -8.74 15.40 17.33
CA ILE A 523 -8.84 14.96 15.94
C ILE A 523 -7.48 15.10 15.27
N HIS A 524 -6.94 13.99 14.81
CA HIS A 524 -5.63 13.86 14.17
C HIS A 524 -5.78 13.41 12.72
N MET A 525 -4.80 13.73 11.88
CA MET A 525 -4.81 13.38 10.46
C MET A 525 -3.50 12.72 10.08
N LEU A 526 -3.56 11.69 9.24
CA LEU A 526 -2.43 11.11 8.52
C LEU A 526 -2.75 11.23 7.02
N LEU A 527 -2.06 12.16 6.35
CA LEU A 527 -2.24 12.42 4.92
C LEU A 527 -1.16 11.70 4.13
N ALA A 528 -1.54 10.81 3.21
CA ALA A 528 -0.58 10.09 2.39
C ALA A 528 -0.76 10.41 0.91
N SER A 529 0.37 10.48 0.20
CA SER A 529 0.41 10.70 -1.24
C SER A 529 1.73 10.19 -1.81
N GLN A 530 1.78 10.06 -3.13
CA GLN A 530 3.03 9.84 -3.86
C GLN A 530 4.00 11.02 -3.71
N ARG A 531 3.49 12.23 -3.44
CA ARG A 531 4.29 13.46 -3.31
C ARG A 531 3.87 14.26 -2.08
N PHE A 532 4.81 15.03 -1.56
CA PHE A 532 4.50 16.03 -0.53
C PHE A 532 3.92 17.26 -1.24
N GLY A 533 2.65 17.57 -0.98
CA GLY A 533 1.91 18.62 -1.68
C GLY A 533 1.03 18.08 -2.82
N ALA A 534 -0.02 18.83 -3.15
CA ALA A 534 -1.00 18.48 -4.17
C ALA A 534 -1.34 19.70 -5.02
N GLU A 535 -1.45 19.52 -6.34
CA GLU A 535 -1.98 20.56 -7.22
C GLU A 535 -3.42 20.90 -6.79
N GLY A 536 -3.75 22.19 -6.70
CA GLY A 536 -5.04 22.66 -6.18
C GLY A 536 -5.07 22.95 -4.67
N MET A 537 -4.04 22.58 -3.90
CA MET A 537 -3.96 22.87 -2.47
C MET A 537 -3.52 24.32 -2.18
N ARG A 538 -4.45 25.29 -2.24
CA ARG A 538 -4.12 26.72 -2.10
C ARG A 538 -3.52 27.09 -0.73
N ASN A 539 -3.97 26.45 0.35
CA ASN A 539 -3.51 26.74 1.72
C ASN A 539 -2.34 25.87 2.19
N GLN A 540 -1.51 25.39 1.26
CA GLN A 540 -0.44 24.42 1.54
C GLN A 540 0.45 24.83 2.72
N THR A 541 0.99 26.05 2.74
CA THR A 541 1.89 26.51 3.83
C THR A 541 1.22 26.46 5.20
N GLY A 542 -0.05 26.87 5.30
CA GLY A 542 -0.80 26.86 6.56
C GLY A 542 -1.13 25.45 7.05
N ILE A 543 -1.42 24.53 6.13
CA ILE A 543 -1.69 23.13 6.46
C ILE A 543 -0.39 22.43 6.87
N LEU A 544 0.66 22.50 6.04
CA LEU A 544 1.94 21.83 6.28
C LEU A 544 2.65 22.36 7.54
N GLY A 545 2.46 23.64 7.88
CA GLY A 545 2.97 24.23 9.12
C GLY A 545 2.41 23.59 10.40
N ASN A 546 1.28 22.89 10.32
CA ASN A 546 0.67 22.17 11.46
C ASN A 546 0.92 20.65 11.41
N ILE A 547 1.66 20.15 10.40
CA ILE A 547 2.03 18.75 10.28
C ILE A 547 3.42 18.55 10.88
N HIS A 548 3.46 17.88 12.03
CA HIS A 548 4.67 17.69 12.84
C HIS A 548 5.37 16.38 12.49
N LEU A 549 4.59 15.32 12.24
CA LEU A 549 5.10 14.01 11.82
C LEU A 549 5.24 13.97 10.30
N ARG A 550 6.46 13.82 9.81
CA ARG A 550 6.78 13.71 8.39
C ARG A 550 7.45 12.37 8.16
N MET A 551 6.90 11.60 7.23
CA MET A 551 7.36 10.25 6.93
C MET A 551 7.58 10.11 5.45
N GLY A 552 8.70 9.53 5.04
CA GLY A 552 8.95 9.20 3.65
C GLY A 552 9.37 7.76 3.50
N MET A 553 8.83 7.08 2.49
CA MET A 553 9.25 5.75 2.07
C MET A 553 9.96 5.88 0.72
N GLN A 554 10.00 4.80 -0.06
CA GLN A 554 10.55 4.85 -1.41
C GLN A 554 9.81 5.89 -2.27
N MET A 555 10.59 6.78 -2.89
CA MET A 555 10.15 7.86 -3.77
C MET A 555 11.16 8.00 -4.93
N SER A 556 10.79 8.71 -6.00
CA SER A 556 11.75 8.97 -7.08
C SER A 556 12.83 9.97 -6.63
N LYS A 557 14.03 9.87 -7.21
CA LYS A 557 15.15 10.77 -6.87
C LYS A 557 14.82 12.24 -7.10
N THR A 558 14.10 12.54 -8.18
CA THR A 558 13.64 13.88 -8.53
C THR A 558 12.68 14.43 -7.47
N GLU A 559 11.75 13.62 -6.98
CA GLU A 559 10.86 14.01 -5.88
C GLU A 559 11.64 14.25 -4.59
N ILE A 560 12.55 13.34 -4.19
CA ILE A 560 13.38 13.50 -2.98
C ILE A 560 14.19 14.80 -3.02
N GLN A 561 14.78 15.12 -4.16
CA GLN A 561 15.54 16.36 -4.33
C GLN A 561 14.65 17.60 -4.18
N ALA A 562 13.42 17.55 -4.69
CA ALA A 562 12.44 18.64 -4.61
C ALA A 562 11.79 18.83 -3.23
N LEU A 563 11.89 17.84 -2.32
CA LEU A 563 11.27 17.94 -0.98
C LEU A 563 11.76 19.17 -0.22
N THR A 564 10.85 19.84 0.47
CA THR A 564 11.19 20.90 1.43
C THR A 564 11.02 20.43 2.87
N GLU A 565 10.31 19.31 3.04
CA GLU A 565 9.87 18.73 4.30
C GLU A 565 11.01 18.03 5.06
N PHE A 566 12.04 17.61 4.33
CA PHE A 566 13.26 17.00 4.85
C PHE A 566 14.47 17.84 4.49
N GLY A 567 15.37 18.03 5.46
CA GLY A 567 16.68 18.64 5.23
C GLY A 567 17.64 17.70 4.48
N LYS A 568 18.92 18.08 4.43
CA LYS A 568 19.93 17.37 3.65
C LYS A 568 20.10 15.92 4.15
N ARG A 569 20.13 15.73 5.47
CA ARG A 569 20.35 14.41 6.09
C ARG A 569 19.13 13.52 5.91
N GLY A 570 17.92 14.06 6.09
CA GLY A 570 16.67 13.35 5.82
C GLY A 570 16.55 12.89 4.37
N LYS A 571 16.89 13.77 3.41
CA LYS A 571 16.94 13.41 1.97
C LYS A 571 17.94 12.30 1.68
N GLN A 572 19.13 12.35 2.29
CA GLN A 572 20.13 11.29 2.14
C GLN A 572 19.61 9.94 2.66
N LEU A 573 18.90 9.93 3.80
CA LEU A 573 18.27 8.71 4.31
C LEU A 573 17.17 8.21 3.38
N LEU A 574 16.33 9.09 2.84
CA LEU A 574 15.28 8.70 1.88
C LEU A 574 15.84 8.09 0.60
N MET A 575 17.01 8.55 0.14
CA MET A 575 17.71 7.93 -1.01
C MET A 575 18.12 6.47 -0.72
N THR A 576 18.16 6.04 0.54
CA THR A 576 18.45 4.64 0.95
C THR A 576 17.19 3.78 1.12
N CYS A 577 15.99 4.35 0.98
CA CYS A 577 14.71 3.63 0.96
C CYS A 577 14.49 2.94 -0.40
N ASP A 578 15.39 2.04 -0.77
CA ASP A 578 15.38 1.33 -2.06
C ASP A 578 14.57 0.02 -2.05
N LEU A 579 14.10 -0.40 -0.87
CA LEU A 579 13.32 -1.62 -0.65
C LEU A 579 11.96 -1.30 0.00
N PRO A 580 10.92 -2.10 -0.27
CA PRO A 580 9.62 -1.95 0.37
C PRO A 580 9.71 -2.03 1.90
N GLY A 581 8.92 -1.19 2.57
CA GLY A 581 8.83 -1.11 4.02
C GLY A 581 9.92 -0.28 4.68
N LYS A 582 10.99 0.15 3.97
CA LYS A 582 11.94 1.11 4.50
C LYS A 582 11.29 2.49 4.65
N ILE A 583 11.48 3.12 5.80
CA ILE A 583 10.84 4.39 6.15
C ILE A 583 11.82 5.31 6.87
N VAL A 584 11.74 6.60 6.55
CA VAL A 584 12.34 7.70 7.32
C VAL A 584 11.21 8.44 8.03
N ILE A 585 11.36 8.66 9.33
CA ILE A 585 10.38 9.32 10.18
C ILE A 585 11.04 10.55 10.82
N ASN A 586 10.34 11.66 10.82
CA ASN A 586 10.68 12.86 11.55
C ASN A 586 9.46 13.30 12.36
N ASP A 587 9.55 13.32 13.68
CA ASP A 587 8.45 13.73 14.56
C ASP A 587 8.66 15.14 15.16
N ARG A 588 9.67 15.87 14.67
CA ARG A 588 10.06 17.21 15.13
C ARG A 588 9.91 18.28 14.04
N SER A 589 8.80 18.24 13.31
CA SER A 589 8.43 19.26 12.31
C SER A 589 9.48 19.47 11.21
N GLY A 590 10.25 18.43 10.87
CA GLY A 590 11.28 18.48 9.83
C GLY A 590 12.67 18.90 10.30
N ASP A 591 12.94 18.93 11.62
CA ASP A 591 14.31 19.11 12.12
C ASP A 591 15.24 18.01 11.59
N ASP A 592 16.26 18.41 10.84
CA ASP A 592 17.11 17.48 10.08
C ASP A 592 17.98 16.58 10.98
N ASN A 593 18.12 16.93 12.26
CA ASN A 593 18.83 16.12 13.25
C ASN A 593 17.94 15.06 13.91
N SER A 594 16.62 15.16 13.75
CA SER A 594 15.62 14.31 14.38
C SER A 594 14.99 13.33 13.38
N ASN A 595 15.77 12.88 12.39
CA ASN A 595 15.35 11.89 11.40
C ASN A 595 15.74 10.47 11.84
N TYR A 596 14.77 9.57 11.86
CA TYR A 596 14.95 8.16 12.17
C TYR A 596 14.74 7.32 10.92
N PHE A 597 15.65 6.39 10.64
CA PHE A 597 15.52 5.42 9.57
C PHE A 597 15.25 4.03 10.15
N GLY A 598 14.39 3.26 9.50
CA GLY A 598 14.24 1.83 9.79
C GLY A 598 13.24 1.16 8.86
N LYS A 599 12.63 0.06 9.31
CA LYS A 599 11.75 -0.78 8.50
C LYS A 599 10.44 -1.10 9.21
N VAL A 600 9.34 -1.01 8.47
CA VAL A 600 7.98 -1.35 8.94
C VAL A 600 7.85 -2.87 9.12
N ALA A 601 7.19 -3.28 10.20
CA ALA A 601 6.87 -4.69 10.46
C ALA A 601 5.77 -5.19 9.52
N PHE A 602 5.94 -6.40 9.01
CA PHE A 602 5.04 -7.04 8.07
C PHE A 602 4.02 -7.91 8.83
N ILE A 603 2.74 -7.79 8.44
CA ILE A 603 1.67 -8.66 8.93
C ILE A 603 1.04 -9.42 7.76
N GLU A 604 0.88 -10.73 7.93
CA GLU A 604 0.18 -11.56 6.95
C GLU A 604 -1.32 -11.23 6.92
N LYS A 605 -1.95 -11.32 5.73
CA LYS A 605 -3.39 -11.02 5.56
C LYS A 605 -4.27 -11.91 6.45
N SER A 606 -3.95 -13.20 6.54
CA SER A 606 -4.67 -14.16 7.39
C SER A 606 -4.61 -13.76 8.87
N ARG A 607 -3.43 -13.38 9.36
CA ARG A 607 -3.21 -12.89 10.73
C ARG A 607 -3.94 -11.59 11.00
N ARG A 608 -3.91 -10.63 10.08
CA ARG A 608 -4.68 -9.36 10.15
C ARG A 608 -6.17 -9.65 10.33
N ASP A 609 -6.74 -10.51 9.50
CA ASP A 609 -8.17 -10.81 9.52
C ASP A 609 -8.57 -11.54 10.81
N LEU A 610 -7.70 -12.41 11.35
CA LEU A 610 -7.89 -13.03 12.67
C LEU A 610 -7.93 -11.98 13.80
N ILE A 611 -7.02 -11.00 13.79
CA ILE A 611 -7.00 -9.93 14.80
C ILE A 611 -8.26 -9.07 14.69
N ILE A 612 -8.67 -8.68 13.48
CA ILE A 612 -9.90 -7.91 13.26
C ILE A 612 -11.10 -8.68 13.83
N ASN A 613 -11.26 -9.95 13.47
CA ASN A 613 -12.35 -10.78 13.97
C ASN A 613 -12.35 -10.92 15.50
N ALA A 614 -11.18 -11.10 16.11
CA ALA A 614 -11.04 -11.19 17.57
C ALA A 614 -11.40 -9.87 18.26
N LEU A 615 -10.98 -8.72 17.71
CA LEU A 615 -11.35 -7.40 18.21
C LEU A 615 -12.86 -7.15 18.08
N SER A 616 -13.46 -7.52 16.95
CA SER A 616 -14.90 -7.42 16.74
C SER A 616 -15.66 -8.28 17.76
N GLN A 617 -15.25 -9.54 17.99
CA GLN A 617 -15.84 -10.40 19.03
C GLN A 617 -15.72 -9.80 20.43
N LYS A 618 -14.55 -9.24 20.78
CA LYS A 618 -14.34 -8.55 22.07
C LYS A 618 -15.25 -7.32 22.20
N ALA A 619 -15.51 -6.60 21.11
CA ALA A 619 -16.36 -5.41 21.13
C ALA A 619 -17.84 -5.71 21.37
N HIS A 620 -18.34 -6.90 21.01
CA HIS A 620 -19.72 -7.31 21.32
C HIS A 620 -20.00 -7.42 22.83
N GLN A 621 -18.97 -7.41 23.68
CA GLN A 621 -19.10 -7.37 25.14
C GLN A 621 -19.27 -5.94 25.69
N LEU A 622 -19.03 -4.92 24.86
CA LEU A 622 -19.20 -3.52 25.23
C LEU A 622 -20.67 -3.10 25.10
N SER A 623 -21.05 -2.04 25.82
CA SER A 623 -22.35 -1.40 25.63
C SER A 623 -22.46 -0.85 24.19
N PRO A 624 -23.65 -0.87 23.57
CA PRO A 624 -23.86 -0.28 22.23
C PRO A 624 -23.53 1.22 22.12
N GLU A 625 -23.42 1.93 23.25
CA GLU A 625 -22.97 3.33 23.29
C GLU A 625 -21.45 3.48 23.17
N ASP A 626 -20.70 2.41 23.47
CA ASP A 626 -19.23 2.40 23.53
C ASP A 626 -18.58 1.93 22.22
N TYR A 627 -19.35 1.37 21.29
CA TYR A 627 -18.91 0.97 19.95
C TYR A 627 -20.03 1.18 18.92
N THR A 628 -19.66 1.48 17.69
CA THR A 628 -20.57 1.82 16.59
C THR A 628 -20.21 0.95 15.40
N GLU A 629 -21.19 0.58 14.58
CA GLU A 629 -20.90 -0.07 13.30
C GLU A 629 -20.31 0.95 12.34
N ALA A 630 -19.26 0.55 11.61
CA ALA A 630 -18.62 1.40 10.63
C ALA A 630 -19.60 1.76 9.51
N VAL A 631 -19.66 3.04 9.15
CA VAL A 631 -20.34 3.42 7.91
C VAL A 631 -19.41 3.14 6.74
N VAL A 632 -19.80 2.17 5.93
CA VAL A 632 -19.09 1.80 4.70
C VAL A 632 -19.65 2.62 3.56
N PHE A 633 -18.79 3.43 2.96
CA PHE A 633 -19.07 4.07 1.69
C PHE A 633 -18.21 3.44 0.64
N ASP A 634 -18.84 2.98 -0.42
CA ASP A 634 -18.12 2.56 -1.61
C ASP A 634 -18.57 3.49 -2.74
N GLY A 635 -17.59 4.21 -3.31
CA GLY A 635 -17.78 5.13 -4.42
C GLY A 635 -18.47 4.50 -5.61
N ASP A 636 -18.17 3.24 -5.90
CA ASP A 636 -18.59 2.54 -7.12
C ASP A 636 -19.86 1.71 -6.91
N SER A 637 -20.21 1.36 -5.68
CA SER A 637 -21.40 0.55 -5.41
C SER A 637 -22.67 1.40 -5.16
N GLN A 638 -23.83 0.77 -5.37
CA GLN A 638 -25.11 1.32 -4.91
C GLN A 638 -25.37 0.97 -3.44
N PRO A 639 -26.04 1.86 -2.69
CA PRO A 639 -26.30 1.63 -1.28
C PRO A 639 -27.23 0.44 -1.05
N ASN A 640 -27.03 -0.22 0.08
CA ASN A 640 -27.88 -1.31 0.58
C ASN A 640 -28.91 -0.74 1.56
N LEU A 641 -30.20 -1.02 1.32
CA LEU A 641 -31.28 -0.56 2.19
C LEU A 641 -31.19 -1.17 3.59
N ALA A 642 -30.77 -2.44 3.71
CA ALA A 642 -30.61 -3.12 4.98
C ALA A 642 -29.38 -2.62 5.79
N ASP A 643 -28.50 -1.83 5.17
CA ASP A 643 -27.35 -1.18 5.82
C ASP A 643 -27.66 0.29 6.19
N ASN A 644 -28.88 0.77 5.93
CA ASN A 644 -29.27 2.13 6.33
C ASN A 644 -29.24 2.25 7.87
N PRO A 645 -28.39 3.12 8.44
CA PRO A 645 -28.21 3.22 9.89
C PRO A 645 -29.44 3.77 10.60
N GLN A 646 -30.19 4.68 9.97
CA GLN A 646 -31.44 5.22 10.51
C GLN A 646 -32.51 4.12 10.57
N LEU A 647 -32.59 3.29 9.53
CA LEU A 647 -33.50 2.16 9.49
C LEU A 647 -33.16 1.13 10.57
N ARG A 648 -31.89 0.74 10.70
CA ARG A 648 -31.45 -0.21 11.75
C ARG A 648 -31.79 0.28 13.14
N HIS A 649 -31.47 1.55 13.44
CA HIS A 649 -31.80 2.14 14.73
C HIS A 649 -33.30 2.05 15.02
N ILE A 650 -34.15 2.32 14.02
CA ILE A 650 -35.60 2.15 14.14
C ILE A 650 -35.98 0.68 14.34
N LEU A 651 -35.32 -0.25 13.66
CA LEU A 651 -35.52 -1.71 13.76
C LEU A 651 -35.06 -2.31 15.11
N ASP A 652 -34.17 -1.65 15.84
CA ASP A 652 -33.67 -2.11 17.14
C ASP A 652 -34.64 -1.87 18.32
N TYR A 653 -35.62 -0.95 18.19
CA TYR A 653 -36.63 -0.70 19.24
C TYR A 653 -37.52 -1.91 19.58
N GLY A 654 -37.48 -2.99 18.78
CA GLY A 654 -38.24 -4.23 19.03
C GLY A 654 -39.76 -4.12 18.94
N LYS A 655 -40.32 -2.93 18.70
CA LYS A 655 -41.76 -2.65 18.59
C LYS A 655 -42.07 -1.61 17.51
N TRP A 656 -43.34 -1.51 17.14
CA TRP A 656 -43.84 -0.40 16.32
C TRP A 656 -43.86 0.89 17.14
N LEU A 657 -43.35 1.97 16.55
CA LEU A 657 -43.25 3.27 17.20
C LEU A 657 -44.62 3.98 17.18
N SER A 658 -45.03 4.51 18.33
CA SER A 658 -46.17 5.42 18.44
C SER A 658 -45.88 6.75 17.72
N PRO A 659 -46.91 7.53 17.34
CA PRO A 659 -46.70 8.83 16.71
C PRO A 659 -45.83 9.79 17.54
N THR A 660 -45.92 9.74 18.87
CA THR A 660 -45.08 10.51 19.80
C THR A 660 -43.64 10.04 19.85
N GLU A 661 -43.39 8.71 19.77
CA GLU A 661 -42.03 8.18 19.71
C GLU A 661 -41.35 8.54 18.37
N TRP A 662 -42.10 8.50 17.27
CA TRP A 662 -41.64 9.01 15.97
C TRP A 662 -41.25 10.48 16.05
N GLU A 663 -42.06 11.33 16.69
CA GLU A 663 -41.76 12.76 16.86
C GLU A 663 -40.46 12.98 17.65
N ASN A 664 -40.23 12.19 18.71
CA ASN A 664 -39.00 12.25 19.50
C ASN A 664 -37.76 11.82 18.70
N ILE A 665 -37.83 10.70 17.99
CA ILE A 665 -36.74 10.19 17.13
C ILE A 665 -36.48 11.17 15.98
N ALA A 666 -37.55 11.75 15.42
CA ALA A 666 -37.42 12.72 14.34
C ALA A 666 -36.65 13.96 14.76
N ARG A 667 -36.97 14.53 15.94
CA ARG A 667 -36.31 15.73 16.46
C ARG A 667 -34.92 15.48 17.04
N MET A 668 -34.61 14.24 17.40
CA MET A 668 -33.30 13.88 17.93
C MET A 668 -32.19 14.14 16.89
N PRO A 669 -31.03 14.70 17.27
CA PRO A 669 -29.92 14.93 16.34
C PRO A 669 -29.31 13.64 15.76
N PHE A 670 -28.72 13.73 14.55
CA PHE A 670 -28.11 12.60 13.86
C PHE A 670 -27.05 11.84 14.67
N TYR A 671 -26.20 12.55 15.41
CA TYR A 671 -25.13 11.92 16.21
C TYR A 671 -25.65 11.09 17.40
N LYS A 672 -26.95 11.22 17.74
CA LYS A 672 -27.63 10.36 18.73
C LYS A 672 -28.50 9.28 18.08
N GLY A 673 -28.43 9.10 16.77
CA GLY A 673 -29.27 8.15 16.02
C GLY A 673 -30.62 8.70 15.57
N GLY A 674 -30.89 9.99 15.78
CA GLY A 674 -32.13 10.64 15.35
C GLY A 674 -32.12 11.15 13.90
N LEU A 675 -33.21 11.81 13.49
CA LEU A 675 -33.36 12.32 12.13
C LEU A 675 -33.03 13.80 11.96
N GLY A 676 -32.89 14.57 13.04
CA GLY A 676 -32.61 16.02 13.00
C GLY A 676 -33.70 16.87 12.33
N ILE A 677 -34.96 16.42 12.35
CA ILE A 677 -36.12 17.10 11.77
C ILE A 677 -36.89 17.79 12.90
N SER A 678 -36.77 19.11 13.00
CA SER A 678 -37.53 19.90 13.99
C SER A 678 -39.03 19.97 13.65
N ASP A 679 -39.33 20.11 12.35
CA ASP A 679 -40.68 20.21 11.78
C ASP A 679 -41.32 18.83 11.60
N TRP A 680 -41.51 18.09 12.69
CA TRP A 680 -42.23 16.82 12.70
C TRP A 680 -43.47 16.95 13.57
N PHE A 681 -44.64 16.77 12.98
CA PHE A 681 -45.92 16.83 13.68
C PHE A 681 -46.70 15.54 13.47
N SER A 682 -46.94 14.83 14.57
CA SER A 682 -47.70 13.59 14.60
C SER A 682 -49.15 13.77 14.13
N ALA A 683 -49.75 14.94 14.38
CA ALA A 683 -51.11 15.30 13.92
C ALA A 683 -51.28 15.30 12.39
N GLU A 684 -50.20 15.34 11.61
CA GLU A 684 -50.28 15.40 10.14
C GLU A 684 -50.14 14.04 9.46
N TYR A 685 -50.13 12.94 10.24
CA TYR A 685 -49.81 11.60 9.75
C TYR A 685 -48.50 11.58 8.96
N THR A 686 -47.45 12.14 9.58
CA THR A 686 -46.13 12.27 8.96
C THR A 686 -45.48 10.90 8.78
N VAL A 687 -45.07 10.58 7.55
CA VAL A 687 -44.45 9.31 7.18
C VAL A 687 -43.09 9.55 6.51
N LEU A 688 -42.06 8.85 6.95
CA LEU A 688 -40.71 8.92 6.39
C LEU A 688 -40.48 7.85 5.33
N THR A 689 -39.83 8.21 4.23
CA THR A 689 -39.36 7.25 3.24
C THR A 689 -37.91 7.49 2.86
N TRP A 690 -37.13 6.42 2.68
CA TRP A 690 -35.75 6.50 2.23
C TRP A 690 -35.65 6.18 0.74
N LEU A 691 -34.90 7.00 0.03
CA LEU A 691 -34.67 6.91 -1.42
C LEU A 691 -33.30 6.33 -1.75
N GLY A 692 -32.33 6.55 -0.85
CA GLY A 692 -30.94 6.13 -1.02
C GLY A 692 -30.01 6.85 -0.04
N GLN A 693 -28.71 6.83 -0.34
CA GLN A 693 -27.66 7.40 0.49
C GLN A 693 -27.17 8.73 -0.11
N GLU A 694 -27.15 9.80 0.69
CA GLU A 694 -26.57 11.08 0.22
C GLU A 694 -25.05 10.93 0.05
N PHE A 695 -24.41 11.84 -0.69
CA PHE A 695 -22.94 11.96 -0.70
C PHE A 695 -22.43 12.60 0.60
N SER A 696 -22.84 12.03 1.73
CA SER A 696 -22.43 12.39 3.07
C SER A 696 -22.40 11.17 3.98
N VAL A 697 -21.58 11.25 5.01
CA VAL A 697 -21.21 10.11 5.85
C VAL A 697 -22.36 9.46 6.64
N ARG A 698 -23.43 10.19 7.00
CA ARG A 698 -24.54 9.63 7.80
C ARG A 698 -25.91 9.95 7.27
N GLN A 699 -26.03 10.78 6.23
CA GLN A 699 -27.34 11.21 5.75
C GLN A 699 -27.86 10.27 4.66
N GLN A 700 -29.17 10.10 4.69
CA GLN A 700 -29.91 9.30 3.73
C GLN A 700 -30.85 10.25 3.01
N ALA A 701 -30.91 10.10 1.69
CA ALA A 701 -31.87 10.83 0.89
C ALA A 701 -33.26 10.34 1.29
N ARG A 702 -34.09 11.26 1.72
CA ARG A 702 -35.38 10.96 2.31
C ARG A 702 -36.41 11.97 1.86
N LEU A 703 -37.64 11.50 1.73
CA LEU A 703 -38.80 12.37 1.60
C LEU A 703 -39.81 12.05 2.70
N ILE A 704 -40.57 13.07 3.09
CA ILE A 704 -41.53 13.02 4.20
C ILE A 704 -42.89 13.33 3.63
N LEU A 705 -43.83 12.39 3.73
CA LEU A 705 -45.22 12.58 3.29
C LEU A 705 -46.10 13.00 4.46
N ARG A 706 -47.00 13.95 4.20
CA ARG A 706 -47.96 14.50 5.18
C ARG A 706 -49.35 14.57 4.56
N ARG A 707 -50.41 14.68 5.37
CA ARG A 707 -51.76 14.96 4.86
C ARG A 707 -51.95 16.45 4.52
N ARG A 708 -51.17 16.94 3.54
CA ARG A 708 -51.24 18.32 3.02
C ARG A 708 -51.47 18.31 1.50
N PRO A 709 -51.96 19.41 0.89
CA PRO A 709 -52.05 19.52 -0.56
C PRO A 709 -50.69 19.26 -1.24
N SER A 710 -50.73 18.66 -2.43
CA SER A 710 -49.55 18.39 -3.27
C SER A 710 -48.50 17.42 -2.71
N GLU A 711 -48.77 16.71 -1.61
CA GLU A 711 -47.92 15.66 -1.01
C GLU A 711 -47.95 14.34 -1.83
N ASN A 712 -47.68 14.47 -3.13
CA ASN A 712 -47.52 13.38 -4.08
C ASN A 712 -46.05 13.29 -4.52
N VAL A 713 -45.65 12.09 -4.96
CA VAL A 713 -44.27 11.79 -5.41
C VAL A 713 -44.27 11.51 -6.90
N LEU A 714 -43.31 12.11 -7.61
CA LEU A 714 -43.05 11.84 -9.03
C LEU A 714 -41.59 11.43 -9.22
N VAL A 715 -41.38 10.24 -9.75
CA VAL A 715 -40.05 9.69 -10.06
C VAL A 715 -39.90 9.58 -11.58
N ILE A 716 -38.86 10.20 -12.14
CA ILE A 716 -38.62 10.20 -13.59
C ILE A 716 -37.18 9.76 -13.89
N GLY A 717 -37.03 8.82 -14.84
CA GLY A 717 -35.72 8.45 -15.37
C GLY A 717 -35.69 7.13 -16.12
N GLY A 718 -35.41 7.17 -17.42
CA GLY A 718 -35.70 6.07 -18.36
C GLY A 718 -34.59 5.03 -18.51
N ASP A 719 -33.35 5.49 -18.65
CA ASP A 719 -32.21 4.61 -18.92
C ASP A 719 -31.74 3.87 -17.66
N TYR A 720 -32.25 4.26 -16.49
CA TYR A 720 -31.83 3.78 -15.18
C TYR A 720 -33.00 3.13 -14.42
N ASN A 721 -33.70 2.19 -15.05
CA ASN A 721 -34.88 1.54 -14.47
C ASN A 721 -34.56 0.75 -13.19
N THR A 722 -33.38 0.17 -13.05
CA THR A 722 -32.96 -0.58 -11.84
C THR A 722 -32.93 0.31 -10.61
N ALA A 723 -32.43 1.55 -10.75
CA ALA A 723 -32.54 2.59 -9.72
C ALA A 723 -33.98 3.07 -9.51
N ARG A 724 -34.76 3.31 -10.59
CA ARG A 724 -36.15 3.80 -10.46
C ARG A 724 -37.01 2.82 -9.67
N TYR A 725 -36.97 1.54 -9.99
CA TYR A 725 -37.72 0.50 -9.29
C TYR A 725 -37.13 0.20 -7.90
N GLY A 726 -35.81 0.34 -7.71
CA GLY A 726 -35.18 0.28 -6.40
C GLY A 726 -35.70 1.38 -5.45
N ILE A 727 -35.78 2.63 -5.91
CA ILE A 727 -36.38 3.75 -5.16
C ILE A 727 -37.83 3.44 -4.79
N LEU A 728 -38.66 3.02 -5.76
CA LEU A 728 -40.08 2.72 -5.51
C LEU A 728 -40.25 1.59 -4.50
N SER A 729 -39.41 0.56 -4.59
CA SER A 729 -39.44 -0.56 -3.66
C SER A 729 -38.99 -0.12 -2.26
N ALA A 730 -37.95 0.71 -2.16
CA ALA A 730 -37.51 1.28 -0.89
C ALA A 730 -38.58 2.19 -0.27
N ILE A 731 -39.30 2.97 -1.07
CA ILE A 731 -40.48 3.74 -0.62
C ILE A 731 -41.53 2.80 -0.04
N LEU A 732 -41.95 1.74 -0.76
CA LEU A 732 -42.92 0.76 -0.26
C LEU A 732 -42.48 0.11 1.05
N THR A 733 -41.23 -0.33 1.13
CA THR A 733 -40.64 -0.91 2.36
C THR A 733 -40.67 0.11 3.50
N SER A 734 -40.25 1.35 3.24
CA SER A 734 -40.25 2.43 4.24
C SER A 734 -41.65 2.74 4.75
N LEU A 735 -42.64 2.84 3.86
CA LEU A 735 -44.03 3.07 4.22
C LEU A 735 -44.57 1.94 5.11
N ALA A 736 -44.18 0.69 4.85
CA ALA A 736 -44.51 -0.43 5.71
C ALA A 736 -43.95 -0.24 7.12
N ILE A 737 -42.67 0.15 7.27
CA ILE A 737 -41.99 0.38 8.56
C ILE A 737 -42.59 1.53 9.38
N ASN A 738 -43.20 2.52 8.72
CA ASN A 738 -43.88 3.62 9.39
C ASN A 738 -45.36 3.28 9.74
N GLY A 739 -45.95 2.32 9.04
CA GLY A 739 -47.39 2.11 9.00
C GLY A 739 -47.92 1.25 10.15
N ASN A 740 -49.05 1.66 10.72
CA ASN A 740 -49.90 0.76 11.51
C ASN A 740 -50.75 -0.10 10.55
N LEU A 741 -50.80 -1.41 10.79
CA LEU A 741 -51.53 -2.40 9.98
C LEU A 741 -52.97 -2.01 9.67
N GLN A 742 -53.66 -1.36 10.62
CA GLN A 742 -55.05 -0.94 10.47
C GLN A 742 -55.22 0.44 9.82
N GLN A 743 -54.16 1.24 9.75
CA GLN A 743 -54.19 2.63 9.28
C GLN A 743 -53.46 2.85 7.95
N THR A 744 -52.97 1.79 7.31
CA THR A 744 -52.23 1.89 6.04
C THR A 744 -52.71 0.88 5.02
N ARG A 745 -53.01 1.35 3.81
CA ARG A 745 -53.43 0.54 2.67
C ARG A 745 -52.55 0.82 1.46
N PHE A 746 -52.22 -0.24 0.73
CA PHE A 746 -51.37 -0.16 -0.47
C PHE A 746 -52.14 -0.56 -1.72
N VAL A 747 -52.01 0.24 -2.77
CA VAL A 747 -52.48 -0.07 -4.12
C VAL A 747 -51.28 0.07 -5.06
N VAL A 748 -50.86 -1.02 -5.68
CA VAL A 748 -49.68 -1.07 -6.55
C VAL A 748 -50.11 -1.53 -7.93
N VAL A 749 -49.89 -0.68 -8.93
CA VAL A 749 -50.09 -0.98 -10.35
C VAL A 749 -48.73 -0.97 -11.04
N ASP A 750 -48.21 -2.15 -11.35
CA ASP A 750 -46.90 -2.29 -12.00
C ASP A 750 -47.04 -2.66 -13.49
N ARG A 751 -46.64 -1.75 -14.37
CA ARG A 751 -46.62 -1.91 -15.83
C ARG A 751 -45.20 -2.03 -16.40
N SER A 752 -44.25 -2.47 -15.57
CA SER A 752 -42.92 -2.92 -16.01
C SER A 752 -43.02 -3.97 -17.12
N VAL A 753 -42.01 -4.00 -17.99
CA VAL A 753 -41.94 -4.99 -19.09
C VAL A 753 -41.64 -6.37 -18.49
N SER A 754 -42.35 -7.41 -18.91
CA SER A 754 -42.04 -8.78 -18.48
C SER A 754 -40.64 -9.21 -18.94
N GLY A 755 -39.90 -9.90 -18.08
CA GLY A 755 -38.54 -10.38 -18.36
C GLY A 755 -37.41 -9.39 -18.06
N THR A 756 -37.71 -8.13 -17.70
CA THR A 756 -36.68 -7.20 -17.21
C THR A 756 -36.31 -7.51 -15.75
N GLN A 757 -35.08 -7.23 -15.34
CA GLN A 757 -34.59 -7.54 -13.98
C GLN A 757 -35.44 -6.91 -12.87
N TRP A 758 -35.95 -5.69 -13.06
CA TRP A 758 -36.80 -4.98 -12.08
C TRP A 758 -38.27 -5.38 -12.10
N HIS A 759 -38.67 -6.30 -13.00
CA HIS A 759 -40.08 -6.66 -13.20
C HIS A 759 -40.74 -7.13 -11.89
N LEU A 760 -40.02 -7.89 -11.08
CA LEU A 760 -40.55 -8.48 -9.84
C LEU A 760 -40.37 -7.57 -8.61
N ALA A 761 -39.64 -6.46 -8.72
CA ALA A 761 -39.19 -5.70 -7.55
C ALA A 761 -40.33 -5.24 -6.61
N LEU A 762 -41.40 -4.64 -7.17
CA LEU A 762 -42.54 -4.18 -6.37
C LEU A 762 -43.42 -5.35 -5.87
N GLU A 763 -43.50 -6.42 -6.66
CA GLU A 763 -44.24 -7.62 -6.29
C GLU A 763 -43.59 -8.35 -5.12
N GLU A 764 -42.26 -8.44 -5.13
CA GLU A 764 -41.47 -9.04 -4.04
C GLU A 764 -41.66 -8.30 -2.73
N VAL A 765 -41.65 -6.96 -2.71
CA VAL A 765 -41.97 -6.19 -1.49
C VAL A 765 -43.39 -6.52 -0.99
N CYS A 766 -44.36 -6.61 -1.90
CA CYS A 766 -45.74 -6.95 -1.53
C CYS A 766 -45.84 -8.37 -0.92
N GLN A 767 -45.11 -9.34 -1.46
CA GLN A 767 -45.18 -10.75 -1.03
C GLN A 767 -44.31 -11.05 0.20
N ILE A 768 -43.17 -10.38 0.36
CA ILE A 768 -42.19 -10.66 1.42
C ILE A 768 -42.44 -9.79 2.66
N ILE A 769 -42.88 -8.53 2.47
CA ILE A 769 -43.12 -7.60 3.59
C ILE A 769 -44.60 -7.38 3.81
N LEU A 770 -45.33 -6.86 2.82
CA LEU A 770 -46.65 -6.28 3.08
C LEU A 770 -47.70 -7.34 3.45
N LYS A 771 -47.81 -8.42 2.65
CA LYS A 771 -48.80 -9.49 2.90
C LYS A 771 -48.48 -10.29 4.17
N PRO A 772 -47.23 -10.73 4.45
CA PRO A 772 -46.94 -11.47 5.68
C PRO A 772 -47.19 -10.67 6.95
N LEU A 773 -47.00 -9.34 6.91
CA LEU A 773 -47.32 -8.46 8.03
C LEU A 773 -48.84 -8.20 8.18
N GLY A 774 -49.66 -8.53 7.17
CA GLY A 774 -51.11 -8.36 7.22
C GLY A 774 -51.63 -7.03 6.70
N PHE A 775 -50.85 -6.26 5.93
CA PHE A 775 -51.34 -5.02 5.32
C PHE A 775 -52.40 -5.29 4.25
N THR A 776 -53.38 -4.38 4.13
CA THR A 776 -54.33 -4.44 3.00
C THR A 776 -53.62 -4.02 1.72
N THR A 777 -53.30 -4.98 0.86
CA THR A 777 -52.57 -4.75 -0.39
C THR A 777 -53.33 -5.19 -1.63
N ALA A 778 -53.44 -4.31 -2.62
CA ALA A 778 -53.90 -4.65 -3.96
C ALA A 778 -52.75 -4.48 -4.96
N PHE A 779 -52.21 -5.59 -5.47
CA PHE A 779 -51.17 -5.59 -6.50
C PHE A 779 -51.78 -6.01 -7.84
N ASN A 780 -51.51 -5.26 -8.92
CA ASN A 780 -52.03 -5.59 -10.24
C ASN A 780 -51.10 -5.15 -11.37
N ARG A 781 -51.19 -5.85 -12.51
CA ARG A 781 -50.41 -5.54 -13.73
C ARG A 781 -51.29 -5.32 -14.96
N GLU A 782 -52.60 -5.58 -14.90
CA GLU A 782 -53.46 -5.58 -16.08
C GLU A 782 -54.05 -4.20 -16.37
N ASN A 783 -54.05 -3.79 -17.64
CA ASN A 783 -54.62 -2.50 -18.08
C ASN A 783 -56.12 -2.38 -17.71
N ARG A 784 -56.88 -3.46 -17.85
CA ARG A 784 -58.35 -3.46 -17.66
C ARG A 784 -58.79 -3.10 -16.24
N ILE A 785 -57.90 -3.30 -15.26
CA ILE A 785 -58.22 -3.13 -13.84
C ILE A 785 -57.97 -1.69 -13.37
N ILE A 786 -57.18 -0.90 -14.12
CA ILE A 786 -56.83 0.48 -13.76
C ILE A 786 -58.08 1.36 -13.63
N THR A 787 -59.03 1.25 -14.56
CA THR A 787 -60.30 1.97 -14.51
C THR A 787 -61.09 1.65 -13.24
N ALA A 788 -61.14 0.37 -12.85
CA ALA A 788 -61.83 -0.05 -11.64
C ALA A 788 -61.13 0.49 -10.37
N ILE A 789 -59.80 0.47 -10.34
CA ILE A 789 -59.00 1.02 -9.24
C ILE A 789 -59.24 2.52 -9.10
N LEU A 790 -59.15 3.29 -10.19
CA LEU A 790 -59.35 4.75 -10.16
C LEU A 790 -60.78 5.11 -9.75
N ASN A 791 -61.78 4.40 -10.25
CA ASN A 791 -63.17 4.59 -9.83
C ASN A 791 -63.35 4.35 -8.32
N ASN A 792 -62.76 3.27 -7.78
CA ASN A 792 -62.82 2.98 -6.35
C ASN A 792 -62.14 4.09 -5.51
N LEU A 793 -60.96 4.56 -5.95
CA LEU A 793 -60.25 5.65 -5.28
C LEU A 793 -61.05 6.97 -5.30
N ILE A 794 -61.77 7.26 -6.39
CA ILE A 794 -62.65 8.44 -6.46
C ILE A 794 -63.83 8.31 -5.49
N VAL A 795 -64.46 7.13 -5.41
CA VAL A 795 -65.52 6.88 -4.42
C VAL A 795 -65.00 7.09 -2.99
N GLN A 796 -63.82 6.56 -2.68
CA GLN A 796 -63.16 6.77 -1.38
C GLN A 796 -62.84 8.25 -1.11
N LEU A 797 -62.40 8.99 -2.13
CA LEU A 797 -62.16 10.43 -2.00
C LEU A 797 -63.47 11.19 -1.73
N ASP A 798 -64.54 10.87 -2.44
CA ASP A 798 -65.86 11.48 -2.28
C ASP A 798 -66.46 11.21 -0.89
N GLU A 799 -66.32 9.98 -0.38
CA GLU A 799 -66.68 9.62 0.99
C GLU A 799 -65.87 10.44 2.01
N ARG A 800 -64.55 10.53 1.85
CA ARG A 800 -63.66 11.26 2.76
C ARG A 800 -63.84 12.78 2.72
N ASN A 801 -64.35 13.32 1.62
CA ASN A 801 -64.69 14.73 1.50
C ASN A 801 -65.88 15.13 2.38
N GLN A 802 -66.73 14.16 2.78
CA GLN A 802 -67.90 14.39 3.63
C GLN A 802 -67.62 14.17 5.13
N LEU A 803 -66.43 13.66 5.49
CA LEU A 803 -66.05 13.37 6.88
C LEU A 803 -65.59 14.64 7.63
N SER A 804 -65.82 14.64 8.95
CA SER A 804 -65.20 15.62 9.86
C SER A 804 -63.69 15.40 9.95
N GLU A 805 -62.93 16.40 10.41
CA GLU A 805 -61.48 16.23 10.60
C GLU A 805 -61.17 15.10 11.59
N ALA A 806 -61.93 14.96 12.68
CA ALA A 806 -61.74 13.90 13.66
C ALA A 806 -61.98 12.51 13.05
N ASP A 807 -63.03 12.34 12.24
CA ASP A 807 -63.32 11.07 11.57
C ASP A 807 -62.31 10.77 10.47
N LEU A 808 -61.84 11.79 9.74
CA LEU A 808 -60.82 11.65 8.71
C LEU A 808 -59.49 11.15 9.30
N MET A 809 -59.14 11.56 10.52
CA MET A 809 -57.95 11.04 11.21
C MET A 809 -58.07 9.53 11.45
N THR A 810 -59.26 8.99 11.71
CA THR A 810 -59.44 7.54 11.87
C THR A 810 -59.28 6.73 10.58
N GLN A 811 -59.40 7.39 9.41
CA GLN A 811 -59.31 6.72 8.12
C GLN A 811 -57.86 6.32 7.79
N PRO A 812 -57.63 5.14 7.18
CA PRO A 812 -56.30 4.70 6.79
C PRO A 812 -55.74 5.56 5.65
N SER A 813 -54.43 5.81 5.67
CA SER A 813 -53.73 6.39 4.52
C SER A 813 -53.62 5.36 3.40
N ILE A 814 -54.00 5.76 2.18
CA ILE A 814 -53.94 4.93 0.97
C ILE A 814 -52.75 5.41 0.14
N PHE A 815 -51.73 4.57 0.01
CA PHE A 815 -50.57 4.83 -0.85
C PHE A 815 -50.76 4.10 -2.17
N VAL A 816 -50.79 4.88 -3.25
CA VAL A 816 -51.06 4.42 -4.61
C VAL A 816 -49.80 4.56 -5.45
N ILE A 817 -49.15 3.43 -5.74
CA ILE A 817 -47.93 3.38 -6.57
C ILE A 817 -48.35 2.94 -7.97
N MET A 818 -48.02 3.72 -8.99
CA MET A 818 -48.31 3.38 -10.39
C MET A 818 -47.10 3.65 -11.29
N THR A 819 -46.73 2.65 -12.10
CA THR A 819 -45.62 2.73 -13.06
C THR A 819 -46.12 2.67 -14.51
N GLU A 820 -45.37 3.26 -15.45
CA GLU A 820 -45.58 3.24 -16.91
C GLU A 820 -47.05 3.45 -17.36
N LEU A 821 -47.74 4.44 -16.76
CA LEU A 821 -49.12 4.77 -17.12
C LEU A 821 -49.28 5.22 -18.58
N ASP A 822 -48.20 5.66 -19.21
CA ASP A 822 -48.13 5.99 -20.63
C ASP A 822 -48.31 4.76 -21.55
N ARG A 823 -48.37 3.55 -21.00
CA ARG A 823 -48.69 2.30 -21.72
C ARG A 823 -50.16 1.90 -21.63
N VAL A 824 -50.99 2.74 -21.02
CA VAL A 824 -52.43 2.55 -20.92
C VAL A 824 -53.08 3.42 -21.99
N ASP A 825 -53.64 2.80 -23.03
CA ASP A 825 -54.14 3.53 -24.19
C ASP A 825 -55.22 4.57 -23.82
N ASP A 826 -56.11 4.22 -22.89
CA ASP A 826 -57.16 5.13 -22.40
C ASP A 826 -56.63 6.35 -21.63
N LEU A 827 -55.37 6.35 -21.21
CA LEU A 827 -54.71 7.47 -20.51
C LEU A 827 -53.85 8.34 -21.44
N ARG A 828 -53.59 7.89 -22.67
CA ARG A 828 -52.78 8.63 -23.64
C ARG A 828 -53.55 9.81 -24.22
N ARG A 829 -52.89 10.95 -24.30
CA ARG A 829 -53.35 12.10 -25.09
C ARG A 829 -53.11 11.82 -26.57
N SER A 830 -54.13 11.98 -27.42
CA SER A 830 -54.00 11.89 -28.87
C SER A 830 -53.21 13.09 -29.41
N ASN A 831 -52.08 12.82 -30.07
CA ASN A 831 -51.19 13.86 -30.61
C ASN A 831 -51.74 14.64 -31.81
N GLU A 832 -52.91 14.29 -32.34
CA GLU A 832 -53.36 14.82 -33.63
C GLU A 832 -54.10 16.16 -33.55
N GLN A 833 -54.54 16.63 -32.37
CA GLN A 833 -55.20 17.94 -32.25
C GLN A 833 -54.91 18.59 -30.90
N SER A 834 -54.47 19.84 -30.91
CA SER A 834 -54.19 20.68 -29.72
C SER A 834 -55.41 20.92 -28.80
N TYR A 835 -56.56 20.33 -29.11
CA TYR A 835 -57.85 20.47 -28.43
C TYR A 835 -58.59 19.13 -28.24
N SER A 836 -57.91 17.97 -28.23
CA SER A 836 -58.59 16.73 -27.85
C SER A 836 -59.03 16.78 -26.37
N PRO A 837 -60.30 16.46 -26.05
CA PRO A 837 -60.77 16.43 -24.67
C PRO A 837 -59.97 15.41 -23.86
N GLU A 838 -59.63 15.76 -22.62
CA GLU A 838 -58.87 14.87 -21.75
C GLU A 838 -59.67 13.60 -21.45
N SER A 839 -58.99 12.46 -21.39
CA SER A 839 -59.63 11.20 -20.98
C SER A 839 -60.28 11.35 -19.60
N HIS A 840 -61.41 10.66 -19.42
CA HIS A 840 -62.07 10.57 -18.12
C HIS A 840 -61.11 10.08 -17.03
N LEU A 841 -60.26 9.09 -17.35
CA LEU A 841 -59.26 8.55 -16.41
C LEU A 841 -58.19 9.59 -16.04
N THR A 842 -57.73 10.39 -17.00
CA THR A 842 -56.80 11.51 -16.76
C THR A 842 -57.41 12.54 -15.82
N THR A 843 -58.71 12.85 -16.00
CA THR A 843 -59.45 13.77 -15.13
C THR A 843 -59.53 13.24 -13.70
N GLN A 844 -59.77 11.94 -13.53
CA GLN A 844 -59.77 11.29 -12.20
C GLN A 844 -58.40 11.36 -11.53
N ILE A 845 -57.31 11.04 -12.24
CA ILE A 845 -55.94 11.15 -11.71
C ILE A 845 -55.66 12.58 -11.26
N LYS A 846 -56.02 13.59 -12.06
CA LYS A 846 -55.83 15.01 -11.69
C LYS A 846 -56.58 15.39 -10.42
N ARG A 847 -57.82 14.91 -10.29
CA ARG A 847 -58.63 15.14 -9.09
C ARG A 847 -57.99 14.50 -7.86
N LEU A 848 -57.54 13.26 -7.97
CA LEU A 848 -56.81 12.56 -6.92
C LEU A 848 -55.51 13.27 -6.54
N LEU A 849 -54.72 13.75 -7.51
CA LEU A 849 -53.50 14.53 -7.23
C LEU A 849 -53.78 15.82 -6.47
N LYS A 850 -54.89 16.50 -6.79
CA LYS A 850 -55.26 17.79 -6.21
C LYS A 850 -55.88 17.66 -4.81
N GLU A 851 -56.84 16.76 -4.65
CA GLU A 851 -57.67 16.64 -3.42
C GLU A 851 -57.20 15.50 -2.51
N GLY A 852 -56.68 14.42 -3.10
CA GLY A 852 -56.35 13.16 -2.42
C GLY A 852 -55.39 13.29 -1.24
N PRO A 853 -54.23 13.97 -1.37
CA PRO A 853 -53.22 13.99 -0.30
C PRO A 853 -53.74 14.53 1.04
N SER A 854 -54.55 15.59 1.00
CA SER A 854 -55.19 16.16 2.20
C SER A 854 -56.17 15.21 2.88
N LYS A 855 -56.68 14.22 2.13
CA LYS A 855 -57.59 13.16 2.59
C LYS A 855 -56.88 11.83 2.83
N GLY A 856 -55.54 11.83 2.86
CA GLY A 856 -54.73 10.63 3.09
C GLY A 856 -54.70 9.67 1.90
N ILE A 857 -54.92 10.15 0.68
CA ILE A 857 -54.72 9.37 -0.56
C ILE A 857 -53.52 9.96 -1.30
N HIS A 858 -52.38 9.26 -1.26
CA HIS A 858 -51.11 9.74 -1.83
C HIS A 858 -50.79 8.99 -3.12
N LEU A 859 -50.50 9.72 -4.19
CA LEU A 859 -50.07 9.15 -5.46
C LEU A 859 -48.54 9.21 -5.58
N ILE A 860 -47.94 8.06 -5.86
CA ILE A 860 -46.52 7.88 -6.14
C ILE A 860 -46.43 7.38 -7.59
N LEU A 861 -46.13 8.29 -8.50
CA LEU A 861 -46.11 8.00 -9.94
C LEU A 861 -44.68 7.89 -10.45
N SER A 862 -44.47 6.96 -11.38
CA SER A 862 -43.17 6.73 -11.98
C SER A 862 -43.28 6.65 -13.50
N PHE A 863 -42.40 7.39 -14.20
CA PHE A 863 -42.33 7.41 -15.65
C PHE A 863 -40.89 7.24 -16.16
N SER A 864 -40.76 6.66 -17.35
CA SER A 864 -39.47 6.57 -18.06
C SER A 864 -38.92 7.91 -18.54
N GLY A 865 -39.73 8.96 -18.62
CA GLY A 865 -39.23 10.28 -19.03
C GLY A 865 -40.30 11.35 -19.01
N ILE A 866 -39.88 12.60 -19.22
CA ILE A 866 -40.78 13.75 -19.28
C ILE A 866 -41.79 13.62 -20.42
N LYS A 867 -41.40 13.05 -21.56
CA LYS A 867 -42.31 12.76 -22.68
C LYS A 867 -43.38 11.74 -22.29
N ALA A 868 -43.01 10.65 -21.63
CA ALA A 868 -43.94 9.63 -21.15
C ALA A 868 -44.95 10.22 -20.15
N PHE A 869 -44.46 11.03 -19.20
CA PHE A 869 -45.32 11.78 -18.28
C PHE A 869 -46.28 12.72 -19.04
N SER A 870 -45.76 13.48 -20.01
CA SER A 870 -46.52 14.47 -20.79
C SER A 870 -47.63 13.85 -21.65
N ASN A 871 -47.46 12.58 -22.04
CA ASN A 871 -48.49 11.81 -22.75
C ASN A 871 -49.72 11.52 -21.87
N VAL A 872 -49.57 11.56 -20.54
CA VAL A 872 -50.65 11.27 -19.58
C VAL A 872 -51.15 12.53 -18.89
N LEU A 873 -50.24 13.42 -18.44
CA LEU A 873 -50.55 14.64 -17.68
C LEU A 873 -49.84 15.86 -18.29
N ASP A 874 -50.49 17.03 -18.25
CA ASP A 874 -49.85 18.26 -18.73
C ASP A 874 -48.75 18.71 -17.77
N ILE A 875 -47.50 18.71 -18.22
CA ILE A 875 -46.38 19.12 -17.36
C ILE A 875 -46.48 20.56 -16.87
N ARG A 876 -47.01 21.50 -17.65
CA ARG A 876 -47.11 22.91 -17.24
C ARG A 876 -48.16 23.11 -16.17
N ARG A 877 -49.22 22.29 -16.17
CA ARG A 877 -50.37 22.46 -15.27
C ARG A 877 -50.37 21.51 -14.07
N ASN A 878 -49.82 20.31 -14.24
CA ASN A 878 -49.97 19.22 -13.29
C ASN A 878 -48.72 18.94 -12.46
N LEU A 879 -47.55 19.43 -12.88
CA LEU A 879 -46.31 19.25 -12.12
C LEU A 879 -46.36 19.92 -10.72
N ALA A 880 -47.16 20.97 -10.56
CA ALA A 880 -47.39 21.66 -9.29
C ALA A 880 -48.06 20.79 -8.21
N TYR A 881 -48.70 19.68 -8.58
CA TYR A 881 -49.30 18.74 -7.62
C TYR A 881 -48.31 17.73 -7.04
N PHE A 882 -47.05 17.77 -7.48
CA PHE A 882 -45.98 16.92 -6.98
C PHE A 882 -44.95 17.78 -6.23
N ARG A 883 -45.07 17.79 -4.91
CA ARG A 883 -44.07 18.40 -4.01
C ARG A 883 -42.73 17.69 -4.12
N HIS A 884 -42.77 16.37 -4.17
CA HIS A 884 -41.57 15.53 -4.18
C HIS A 884 -41.25 15.07 -5.58
N ARG A 885 -40.09 15.50 -6.10
CA ARG A 885 -39.64 15.18 -7.44
C ARG A 885 -38.29 14.50 -7.38
N VAL A 886 -38.21 13.30 -7.93
CA VAL A 886 -36.98 12.51 -7.99
C VAL A 886 -36.58 12.34 -9.45
N ALA A 887 -35.43 12.90 -9.80
CA ALA A 887 -34.89 12.93 -11.15
C ALA A 887 -33.67 12.01 -11.22
N LEU A 888 -33.66 11.06 -12.16
CA LEU A 888 -32.43 10.43 -12.63
C LEU A 888 -31.87 11.24 -13.81
N GLN A 889 -30.74 10.80 -14.36
CA GLN A 889 -30.10 11.45 -15.50
C GLN A 889 -31.11 11.71 -16.64
N MET A 890 -31.15 12.95 -17.12
CA MET A 890 -32.06 13.41 -18.18
C MET A 890 -31.42 14.53 -19.02
N SER A 891 -32.12 15.02 -20.05
CA SER A 891 -31.62 16.14 -20.87
C SER A 891 -31.59 17.44 -20.06
N GLU A 892 -30.80 18.43 -20.52
CA GLU A 892 -30.71 19.74 -19.85
C GLU A 892 -32.07 20.47 -19.81
N ASP A 893 -32.85 20.38 -20.88
CA ASP A 893 -34.19 20.98 -20.97
C ASP A 893 -35.20 20.27 -20.06
N ASP A 894 -35.16 18.93 -20.01
CA ASP A 894 -35.99 18.13 -19.12
C ASP A 894 -35.66 18.42 -17.65
N SER A 895 -34.37 18.50 -17.31
CA SER A 895 -33.88 18.85 -15.98
C SER A 895 -34.45 20.20 -15.53
N PHE A 896 -34.30 21.23 -16.36
CA PHE A 896 -34.81 22.56 -16.03
C PHE A 896 -36.33 22.57 -15.89
N THR A 897 -37.05 21.83 -16.73
CA THR A 897 -38.51 21.75 -16.66
C THR A 897 -38.99 21.02 -15.39
N PHE A 898 -38.30 19.96 -14.98
CA PHE A 898 -38.75 19.06 -13.92
C PHE A 898 -38.36 19.54 -12.52
N VAL A 899 -37.09 19.93 -12.33
CA VAL A 899 -36.52 20.33 -11.04
C VAL A 899 -36.11 21.80 -10.96
N SER A 900 -36.31 22.58 -12.03
CA SER A 900 -35.94 24.01 -12.09
C SER A 900 -34.44 24.30 -11.93
N ASP A 901 -33.61 23.28 -12.21
CA ASP A 901 -32.15 23.34 -12.24
C ASP A 901 -31.65 22.41 -13.35
N ARG A 902 -30.41 22.59 -13.80
CA ARG A 902 -29.71 21.78 -14.82
C ARG A 902 -28.86 20.66 -14.20
N GLN A 903 -28.85 20.51 -12.88
CA GLN A 903 -28.05 19.48 -12.20
C GLN A 903 -28.40 18.04 -12.64
N ALA A 904 -29.66 17.74 -12.94
CA ALA A 904 -30.06 16.38 -13.33
C ALA A 904 -29.50 15.96 -14.70
N SER A 905 -28.97 16.88 -15.52
CA SER A 905 -28.31 16.55 -16.78
C SER A 905 -26.84 16.16 -16.65
N ARG A 906 -26.26 16.27 -15.44
CA ARG A 906 -24.85 15.98 -15.17
C ARG A 906 -24.66 14.92 -14.09
N LEU A 907 -25.71 14.17 -13.75
CA LEU A 907 -25.66 13.14 -12.70
C LEU A 907 -24.60 12.08 -13.02
N GLN A 908 -24.54 11.63 -14.28
CA GLN A 908 -23.60 10.60 -14.74
C GLN A 908 -22.40 11.17 -15.52
N ALA A 909 -22.01 12.42 -15.26
CA ALA A 909 -20.88 13.04 -15.95
C ALA A 909 -19.53 12.34 -15.67
N ASP A 910 -19.39 11.70 -14.51
CA ASP A 910 -18.15 11.05 -14.07
C ASP A 910 -18.11 9.54 -14.37
N GLY A 911 -19.19 8.98 -14.95
CA GLY A 911 -19.32 7.54 -15.25
C GLY A 911 -20.75 7.02 -15.13
N ASP A 912 -20.99 5.82 -15.67
CA ASP A 912 -22.32 5.17 -15.67
C ASP A 912 -22.71 4.60 -14.28
N VAL A 913 -21.72 4.31 -13.44
CA VAL A 913 -21.88 3.73 -12.11
C VAL A 913 -21.02 4.55 -11.11
N PRO A 914 -21.51 4.82 -9.88
CA PRO A 914 -22.86 4.53 -9.39
C PRO A 914 -23.89 5.41 -10.08
N ILE A 915 -25.12 4.92 -10.21
CA ILE A 915 -26.23 5.76 -10.70
C ILE A 915 -26.47 6.84 -9.63
N LYS A 916 -26.50 8.12 -10.02
CA LYS A 916 -26.84 9.23 -9.14
C LYS A 916 -28.26 9.73 -9.44
N ALA A 917 -28.89 10.28 -8.42
CA ALA A 917 -30.25 10.80 -8.47
C ALA A 917 -30.32 12.16 -7.76
N LEU A 918 -31.28 12.98 -8.18
CA LEU A 918 -31.55 14.29 -7.60
C LEU A 918 -32.97 14.31 -7.02
N TYR A 919 -33.09 14.61 -5.73
CA TYR A 919 -34.37 14.81 -5.07
C TYR A 919 -34.60 16.30 -4.82
N ARG A 920 -35.75 16.82 -5.27
CA ARG A 920 -36.21 18.18 -5.05
C ARG A 920 -37.46 18.16 -4.18
N ASP A 921 -37.41 18.86 -3.05
CA ASP A 921 -38.59 19.28 -2.30
C ASP A 921 -38.93 20.72 -2.70
N THR A 922 -40.06 20.89 -3.39
CA THR A 922 -40.44 22.19 -3.96
C THR A 922 -40.88 23.21 -2.92
N ASP A 923 -41.27 22.75 -1.72
CA ASP A 923 -41.76 23.62 -0.65
C ASP A 923 -40.61 24.23 0.16
N SER A 924 -39.60 23.42 0.48
CA SER A 924 -38.40 23.89 1.20
C SER A 924 -37.30 24.47 0.29
N ASP A 925 -37.50 24.44 -1.03
CA ASP A 925 -36.50 24.78 -2.03
C ASP A 925 -35.17 23.99 -1.86
N ARG A 926 -35.24 22.79 -1.26
CA ARG A 926 -34.08 21.94 -1.00
C ARG A 926 -33.89 20.94 -2.14
N THR A 927 -32.66 20.89 -2.65
CA THR A 927 -32.21 19.87 -3.61
C THR A 927 -31.19 18.96 -2.92
N THR A 928 -31.31 17.65 -3.13
CA THR A 928 -30.44 16.63 -2.53
C THR A 928 -29.91 15.71 -3.61
N LEU A 929 -28.59 15.65 -3.77
CA LEU A 929 -27.90 14.70 -4.64
C LEU A 929 -27.59 13.41 -3.86
N PHE A 930 -27.91 12.25 -4.43
CA PHE A 930 -27.78 10.98 -3.72
C PHE A 930 -27.55 9.78 -4.65
N LYS A 931 -27.07 8.68 -4.07
CA LYS A 931 -27.05 7.35 -4.70
C LYS A 931 -28.36 6.64 -4.35
N PRO A 932 -29.23 6.31 -5.31
CA PRO A 932 -30.50 5.67 -5.05
C PRO A 932 -30.32 4.18 -4.71
N TYR A 933 -31.25 3.62 -3.94
CA TYR A 933 -31.35 2.17 -3.85
C TYR A 933 -31.67 1.59 -5.23
N SER A 934 -31.04 0.46 -5.56
CA SER A 934 -31.17 -0.19 -6.87
C SER A 934 -31.47 -1.67 -6.71
N THR A 935 -32.22 -2.22 -7.67
CA THR A 935 -32.46 -3.67 -7.76
C THR A 935 -31.18 -4.47 -8.04
N GLU A 936 -30.14 -3.85 -8.60
CA GLU A 936 -28.84 -4.45 -8.90
C GLU A 936 -27.76 -4.19 -7.82
N SER A 937 -28.16 -3.83 -6.60
CA SER A 937 -27.22 -3.67 -5.49
C SER A 937 -26.61 -5.03 -5.07
N THR A 938 -25.48 -4.98 -4.37
CA THR A 938 -24.83 -6.17 -3.77
C THR A 938 -24.81 -6.03 -2.25
N PRO A 939 -25.44 -6.94 -1.48
CA PRO A 939 -26.22 -8.11 -1.91
C PRO A 939 -27.48 -7.74 -2.70
N GLU A 940 -28.03 -8.67 -3.49
CA GLU A 940 -29.24 -8.43 -4.30
C GLU A 940 -30.38 -7.85 -3.44
N PHE A 941 -31.14 -6.91 -4.00
CA PHE A 941 -32.15 -6.15 -3.26
C PHE A 941 -33.20 -7.03 -2.56
N LYS A 942 -33.55 -8.18 -3.16
CA LYS A 942 -34.42 -9.18 -2.53
C LYS A 942 -33.89 -9.69 -1.19
N GLN A 943 -32.60 -10.01 -1.10
CA GLN A 943 -31.97 -10.48 0.14
C GLN A 943 -32.00 -9.39 1.22
N GLN A 944 -31.87 -8.12 0.81
CA GLN A 944 -32.00 -6.97 1.70
C GLN A 944 -33.42 -6.89 2.28
N ILE A 945 -34.45 -7.02 1.43
CA ILE A 945 -35.86 -7.05 1.85
C ILE A 945 -36.13 -8.23 2.78
N GLU A 946 -35.63 -9.43 2.49
CA GLU A 946 -35.80 -10.62 3.34
C GLU A 946 -35.20 -10.39 4.75
N LYS A 947 -34.01 -9.77 4.84
CA LYS A 947 -33.39 -9.41 6.12
C LYS A 947 -34.25 -8.41 6.92
N ILE A 948 -34.80 -7.40 6.25
CA ILE A 948 -35.69 -6.40 6.87
C ILE A 948 -37.01 -7.07 7.30
N ALA A 949 -37.59 -7.92 6.44
CA ALA A 949 -38.83 -8.64 6.71
C ALA A 949 -38.68 -9.54 7.93
N ASN A 950 -37.59 -10.29 8.07
CA ASN A 950 -37.32 -11.10 9.25
C ASN A 950 -37.27 -10.28 10.55
N SER A 951 -36.79 -9.04 10.47
CA SER A 951 -36.76 -8.12 11.61
C SER A 951 -38.14 -7.55 11.93
N LEU A 952 -38.94 -7.25 10.91
CA LEU A 952 -40.31 -6.77 11.05
C LEU A 952 -41.28 -7.86 11.54
N ILE A 953 -41.15 -9.10 11.04
CA ILE A 953 -41.97 -10.24 11.45
C ILE A 953 -41.72 -10.57 12.93
N LYS A 954 -40.49 -10.44 13.42
CA LYS A 954 -40.21 -10.59 14.86
C LYS A 954 -40.89 -9.53 15.75
N ARG A 955 -41.34 -8.41 15.17
CA ARG A 955 -42.04 -7.32 15.88
C ARG A 955 -43.56 -7.45 15.85
N ALA A 956 -44.09 -8.14 14.83
CA ALA A 956 -45.53 -8.39 14.65
C ALA A 956 -45.95 -9.58 15.52
#